data_AF-A0A2G6H9X3-F1
#
_entry.id   AF-A0A2G6H9X3-F1
#
_cell.length_a   1.000
_cell.length_b   1.000
_cell.length_c   1.000
_cell.angle_alpha   90.00
_cell.angle_beta   90.00
_cell.angle_gamma   90.00
#
_symmetry.space_group_name_H-M   'P 1'
#
loop_
_entity.id
_entity.type
_entity.pdbx_description
1 polymer ?
#
loop_
_entity_poly.entity_id
_entity_poly.type
_entity_poly.pdbx_seq_one_letter_code
_entity_poly.pdbx_strand_id
1 'polypeptide(L)'
;MKRIIRLVLSVALLITTSYNLSAQPQTSIQKSNREFVETDPPTGPIRSIAEFEPMESVIIAYPLGIPTHLVATLSEEILVNVLVSGSGQENSANNQFANAGVNMDNIKYIYTQTDSYWTRDYSPWFIEYGETPTIGIIDFPYNRPRPHDDDVPIVMADSLNVELFGMNVIQTGGNYMSDGINVGAATDLVLEENNLTSAQIDQKMKDYLGLNVYHKNNDPLDDYIKHIDCWGKFLAVDKVLIGQVPESDYRYQDFEDVANYYAEATSGWGTPYQVYRVYTPGTYPNTPYTNSLILNNRVFVPQTGSQWDDEALAVYQEAMPGYEIIGVMQGPNAWLNTDALHCRTHEVADRKMLRIKHTPILGEVENEENYSIVADIYPLSGQQLYADSVKVYYKYGKNQPYQSIIMNNIDNGRIYTAEIPAPQSTDTVLYYIHAADMSGRSENHPYIGGADPHDFYVNNTPQVANISVDDSLIEVALSELSSSTHTLTISNTGNADLTYEINFTYTDGADWISTTNPTGTIMPGQEEDIILTFDSSDLTLGTYQATMNIVSNDPDQSTISVPIELSVIIDIETPDDMIQDCYVAPNPFNHQLSVGFTLLHRNDVTFSIENMFGGTLCRYTENYSSGKHLVDINQLTDVQKLSNGMYFIKLKIGNHIIVKKIIKQ
;
A
#
# COMPACT_ATOMS: atom_id res chain seq x y z
N MET A 1 61.18 55.42 4.46
CA MET A 1 62.61 55.03 4.55
C MET A 1 62.77 54.19 5.82
N LYS A 2 63.03 52.87 5.66
CA LYS A 2 63.69 51.89 6.56
C LYS A 2 63.52 52.06 8.10
N ARG A 3 62.86 51.09 8.78
CA ARG A 3 63.44 50.00 9.63
C ARG A 3 63.95 50.49 11.02
N ILE A 4 63.80 49.84 12.19
CA ILE A 4 63.21 48.58 12.69
C ILE A 4 63.52 48.47 14.22
N ILE A 5 62.62 47.87 15.04
CA ILE A 5 62.85 46.96 16.21
C ILE A 5 63.27 47.48 17.63
N ARG A 6 62.35 47.41 18.63
CA ARG A 6 62.24 46.51 19.85
C ARG A 6 61.27 47.13 20.88
N LEU A 7 60.09 46.56 21.16
CA LEU A 7 59.74 45.38 21.98
C LEU A 7 59.72 45.63 23.50
N VAL A 8 58.52 45.92 24.06
CA VAL A 8 58.05 45.49 25.40
C VAL A 8 56.53 45.31 25.30
N LEU A 9 56.06 44.06 25.42
CA LEU A 9 54.65 43.70 25.54
C LEU A 9 54.46 43.10 26.94
N SER A 10 53.62 43.74 27.74
CA SER A 10 53.18 43.23 29.04
C SER A 10 51.92 42.38 28.83
N VAL A 11 52.01 41.12 29.22
CA VAL A 11 51.00 40.07 29.07
C VAL A 11 49.88 40.29 30.10
N ALA A 12 48.65 40.47 29.62
CA ALA A 12 47.44 40.19 30.40
C ALA A 12 47.01 38.75 30.06
N LEU A 13 47.06 37.87 31.06
CA LEU A 13 46.69 36.47 30.95
C LEU A 13 45.15 36.37 31.03
N LEU A 14 44.49 36.40 29.88
CA LEU A 14 43.11 35.96 29.73
C LEU A 14 43.14 34.46 29.42
N ILE A 15 42.76 33.64 30.38
CA ILE A 15 42.49 32.21 30.15
C ILE A 15 41.11 32.14 29.51
N THR A 16 41.06 32.18 28.18
CA THR A 16 39.93 31.68 27.40
C THR A 16 40.30 30.28 26.95
N THR A 17 39.79 29.25 27.64
CA THR A 17 39.73 27.90 27.08
C THR A 17 38.68 27.89 25.97
N SER A 18 39.12 28.20 24.76
CA SER A 18 38.36 27.96 23.53
C SER A 18 38.28 26.45 23.30
N TYR A 19 37.12 25.86 23.57
CA TYR A 19 36.78 24.55 23.00
C TYR A 19 36.63 24.72 21.49
N ASN A 20 37.53 24.10 20.72
CA ASN A 20 37.41 24.01 19.27
C ASN A 20 36.25 23.05 18.94
N LEU A 21 35.06 23.60 18.72
CA LEU A 21 33.98 22.93 18.01
C LEU A 21 34.20 23.17 16.51
N SER A 22 34.95 22.28 15.86
CA SER A 22 34.96 22.18 14.40
C SER A 22 34.44 20.80 14.01
N ALA A 23 33.31 20.77 13.30
CA ALA A 23 32.90 19.60 12.53
C ALA A 23 34.05 19.24 11.56
N GLN A 24 34.61 18.03 11.72
CA GLN A 24 35.65 17.51 10.85
C GLN A 24 34.97 16.79 9.67
N PRO A 25 35.42 17.00 8.43
CA PRO A 25 34.92 16.24 7.29
C PRO A 25 35.38 14.79 7.35
N GLN A 26 34.45 13.87 7.09
CA GLN A 26 34.70 12.42 6.98
C GLN A 26 35.79 12.13 5.95
N THR A 27 37.00 11.85 6.42
CA THR A 27 38.01 11.13 5.64
C THR A 27 38.71 10.12 6.55
N SER A 28 38.58 8.84 6.19
CA SER A 28 39.09 7.62 6.86
C SER A 28 38.37 7.22 8.16
N ILE A 29 37.72 6.06 8.12
CA ILE A 29 37.18 5.33 9.28
C ILE A 29 38.36 4.96 10.18
N GLN A 30 38.66 5.80 11.18
CA GLN A 30 39.37 5.32 12.37
C GLN A 30 38.34 4.62 13.23
N LYS A 31 38.40 3.28 13.22
CA LYS A 31 37.68 2.40 14.15
C LYS A 31 37.85 2.91 15.57
N SER A 32 36.79 2.86 16.38
CA SER A 32 36.89 3.17 17.81
C SER A 32 38.03 2.33 18.41
N ASN A 33 38.79 2.89 19.36
CA ASN A 33 39.89 2.18 20.02
C ASN A 33 39.39 1.07 20.97
N ARG A 34 38.08 0.75 20.96
CA ARG A 34 37.46 -0.34 21.72
C ARG A 34 37.47 -1.62 20.87
N GLU A 35 37.93 -2.73 21.44
CA GLU A 35 37.63 -4.04 20.87
C GLU A 35 36.15 -4.35 21.18
N PHE A 36 35.25 -4.02 20.24
CA PHE A 36 33.84 -4.38 20.35
C PHE A 36 33.70 -5.90 20.53
N VAL A 37 32.86 -6.32 21.47
CA VAL A 37 32.63 -7.73 21.79
C VAL A 37 31.25 -8.13 21.30
N GLU A 38 31.21 -8.84 20.17
CA GLU A 38 30.00 -9.49 19.70
C GLU A 38 29.62 -10.64 20.64
N THR A 39 28.35 -10.73 21.00
CA THR A 39 27.79 -11.84 21.79
C THR A 39 26.96 -12.77 20.91
N ASP A 40 26.41 -13.83 21.47
CA ASP A 40 25.26 -14.48 20.82
C ASP A 40 24.03 -13.56 20.94
N PRO A 41 23.08 -13.61 19.97
CA PRO A 41 21.81 -12.89 20.10
C PRO A 41 20.98 -13.40 21.30
N PRO A 42 19.99 -12.62 21.76
CA PRO A 42 19.03 -13.09 22.75
C PRO A 42 18.31 -14.37 22.28
N THR A 43 17.83 -15.18 23.23
CA THR A 43 17.08 -16.40 22.91
C THR A 43 15.58 -16.23 23.16
N GLY A 44 14.75 -16.93 22.38
CA GLY A 44 13.28 -16.85 22.45
C GLY A 44 12.70 -15.74 21.56
N PRO A 45 11.42 -15.39 21.76
CA PRO A 45 10.80 -14.23 21.12
C PRO A 45 11.55 -12.95 21.48
N ILE A 46 11.76 -12.06 20.50
CA ILE A 46 12.47 -10.80 20.68
C ILE A 46 11.62 -9.69 20.07
N ARG A 47 11.62 -8.52 20.70
CA ARG A 47 10.93 -7.33 20.23
C ARG A 47 11.70 -6.09 20.66
N SER A 48 12.01 -5.22 19.72
CA SER A 48 12.47 -3.86 20.04
C SER A 48 11.36 -3.05 20.70
N ILE A 49 11.73 -2.20 21.65
CA ILE A 49 10.78 -1.34 22.35
C ILE A 49 10.74 0.02 21.66
N ALA A 50 9.55 0.46 21.29
CA ALA A 50 9.34 1.76 20.67
C ALA A 50 9.43 2.89 21.69
N GLU A 51 9.79 4.08 21.22
CA GLU A 51 9.90 5.29 22.05
C GLU A 51 8.56 5.74 22.65
N PHE A 52 7.43 5.39 22.02
CA PHE A 52 6.08 5.71 22.49
C PHE A 52 5.49 4.68 23.47
N GLU A 53 6.30 3.72 23.93
CA GLU A 53 5.93 2.76 24.99
C GLU A 53 6.27 3.28 26.40
N PRO A 54 5.85 2.59 27.48
CA PRO A 54 6.18 3.00 28.85
C PRO A 54 7.69 3.06 29.12
N MET A 55 8.13 4.22 29.62
CA MET A 55 9.52 4.51 30.00
C MET A 55 9.63 4.71 31.51
N GLU A 56 10.70 4.22 32.13
CA GLU A 56 10.99 4.44 33.57
C GLU A 56 11.98 5.57 33.84
N SER A 57 12.77 5.96 32.84
CA SER A 57 13.73 7.07 32.96
C SER A 57 14.19 7.62 31.61
N VAL A 58 14.97 8.70 31.64
CA VAL A 58 15.63 9.31 30.47
C VAL A 58 17.11 9.55 30.75
N ILE A 59 17.97 9.38 29.75
CA ILE A 59 19.43 9.53 29.83
C ILE A 59 19.84 10.87 29.22
N ILE A 60 20.60 11.66 29.98
CA ILE A 60 21.27 12.87 29.54
C ILE A 60 22.74 12.84 29.99
N ALA A 61 23.60 13.60 29.32
CA ALA A 61 25.01 13.73 29.71
C ALA A 61 25.34 15.12 30.25
N TYR A 62 26.32 15.17 31.14
CA TYR A 62 26.90 16.41 31.65
C TYR A 62 28.38 16.52 31.29
N PRO A 63 28.87 17.67 30.76
CA PRO A 63 28.19 18.96 30.60
C PRO A 63 27.00 18.93 29.65
N LEU A 64 25.94 19.68 29.97
CA LEU A 64 24.68 19.59 29.26
C LEU A 64 24.79 20.02 27.79
N GLY A 65 24.27 19.17 26.90
CA GLY A 65 23.90 19.54 25.53
C GLY A 65 22.52 20.19 25.43
N ILE A 66 21.67 20.05 26.45
CA ILE A 66 20.28 20.53 26.47
C ILE A 66 20.11 21.75 27.40
N PRO A 67 19.06 22.57 27.23
CA PRO A 67 18.78 23.65 28.19
C PRO A 67 18.40 23.08 29.56
N THR A 68 18.83 23.75 30.63
CA THR A 68 18.54 23.28 31.99
C THR A 68 17.05 23.30 32.34
N HIS A 69 16.25 24.17 31.71
CA HIS A 69 14.80 24.13 31.92
C HIS A 69 14.17 22.84 31.37
N LEU A 70 14.75 22.21 30.34
CA LEU A 70 14.30 20.88 29.90
C LEU A 70 14.59 19.84 30.99
N VAL A 71 15.75 19.89 31.64
CA VAL A 71 16.07 19.00 32.76
C VAL A 71 15.04 19.17 33.89
N ALA A 72 14.66 20.41 34.21
CA ALA A 72 13.64 20.68 35.20
C ALA A 72 12.30 20.05 34.82
N THR A 73 11.83 20.27 33.57
CA THR A 73 10.58 19.66 33.09
C THR A 73 10.63 18.13 33.10
N LEU A 74 11.72 17.52 32.64
CA LEU A 74 11.87 16.06 32.66
C LEU A 74 11.82 15.49 34.08
N SER A 75 12.48 16.16 35.03
CA SER A 75 12.56 15.71 36.43
C SER A 75 11.23 15.77 37.18
N GLU A 76 10.23 16.50 36.70
CA GLU A 76 8.88 16.47 37.29
C GLU A 76 8.12 15.20 36.90
N GLU A 77 8.51 14.55 35.80
CA GLU A 77 7.76 13.44 35.21
C GLU A 77 8.39 12.09 35.46
N ILE A 78 9.70 12.04 35.37
CA ILE A 78 10.42 10.78 35.30
C ILE A 78 11.81 10.92 35.90
N LEU A 79 12.42 9.80 36.26
CA LEU A 79 13.80 9.77 36.69
C LEU A 79 14.72 10.20 35.54
N VAL A 80 15.63 11.14 35.80
CA VAL A 80 16.66 11.58 34.86
C VAL A 80 18.00 10.97 35.26
N ASN A 81 18.51 10.04 34.44
CA ASN A 81 19.85 9.51 34.56
C ASN A 81 20.86 10.49 33.94
N VAL A 82 21.76 11.01 34.75
CA VAL A 82 22.75 12.01 34.34
C VAL A 82 24.13 11.39 34.32
N LEU A 83 24.70 11.22 33.12
CA LEU A 83 26.06 10.72 32.93
C LEU A 83 27.06 11.80 33.35
N VAL A 84 27.93 11.46 34.30
CA VAL A 84 29.01 12.33 34.81
C VAL A 84 30.31 11.55 34.94
N SER A 85 31.44 12.16 34.62
CA SER A 85 32.78 11.54 34.73
C SER A 85 33.27 11.35 36.17
N GLY A 86 32.55 11.88 37.16
CA GLY A 86 32.82 11.70 38.57
C GLY A 86 32.30 12.86 39.44
N SER A 87 32.69 12.86 40.72
CA SER A 87 32.15 13.77 41.74
C SER A 87 32.34 15.26 41.45
N GLY A 88 33.37 15.65 40.70
CA GLY A 88 33.58 17.04 40.31
C GLY A 88 32.48 17.56 39.35
N GLN A 89 32.12 16.75 38.36
CA GLN A 89 31.03 17.09 37.44
C GLN A 89 29.66 16.96 38.12
N GLU A 90 29.47 15.94 38.97
CA GLU A 90 28.25 15.84 39.78
C GLU A 90 28.01 17.09 40.63
N ASN A 91 29.03 17.59 41.35
CA ASN A 91 28.91 18.81 42.12
C ASN A 91 28.55 20.04 41.25
N SER A 92 29.09 20.10 40.04
CA SER A 92 28.78 21.18 39.09
C SER A 92 27.34 21.08 38.57
N ALA A 93 26.89 19.87 38.24
CA ALA A 93 25.52 19.58 37.83
C ALA A 93 24.52 19.90 38.96
N ASN A 94 24.78 19.42 40.18
CA ASN A 94 23.97 19.71 41.37
C ASN A 94 23.76 21.22 41.58
N ASN A 95 24.84 22.02 41.50
CA ASN A 95 24.74 23.47 41.63
C ASN A 95 23.89 24.08 40.50
N GLN A 96 24.07 23.64 39.25
CA GLN A 96 23.30 24.15 38.12
C GLN A 96 21.81 23.77 38.22
N PHE A 97 21.52 22.53 38.61
CA PHE A 97 20.18 21.97 38.70
C PHE A 97 19.39 22.58 39.88
N ALA A 98 20.01 22.69 41.05
CA ALA A 98 19.41 23.34 42.21
C ALA A 98 19.05 24.81 41.93
N ASN A 99 19.90 25.54 41.20
CA ASN A 99 19.61 26.92 40.80
C ASN A 99 18.50 27.04 39.74
N ALA A 100 18.25 25.98 38.97
CA ALA A 100 17.25 25.95 37.92
C ALA A 100 15.90 25.35 38.36
N GLY A 101 15.77 24.95 39.63
CA GLY A 101 14.54 24.38 40.17
C GLY A 101 14.25 22.96 39.70
N VAL A 102 15.29 22.20 39.35
CA VAL A 102 15.17 20.77 39.00
C VAL A 102 14.74 19.97 40.23
N ASN A 103 13.84 19.01 40.06
CA ASN A 103 13.45 18.06 41.10
C ASN A 103 14.59 17.06 41.34
N MET A 104 15.41 17.32 42.36
CA MET A 104 16.59 16.52 42.67
C MET A 104 16.26 15.10 43.16
N ASP A 105 15.04 14.84 43.64
CA ASP A 105 14.61 13.48 44.03
C ASP A 105 14.48 12.56 42.80
N ASN A 106 14.31 13.14 41.62
CA ASN A 106 14.24 12.45 40.32
C ASN A 106 15.55 12.57 39.52
N ILE A 107 16.68 12.85 40.17
CA ILE A 107 18.01 12.82 39.52
C ILE A 107 18.80 11.61 40.01
N LYS A 108 19.30 10.79 39.08
CA LYS A 108 20.27 9.72 39.35
C LYS A 108 21.55 9.97 38.58
N TYR A 109 22.67 10.12 39.28
CA TYR A 109 23.99 10.23 38.63
C TYR A 109 24.55 8.84 38.30
N ILE A 110 25.06 8.69 37.08
CA ILE A 110 25.76 7.49 36.62
C ILE A 110 27.20 7.88 36.29
N TYR A 111 28.15 7.22 36.94
CA TYR A 111 29.57 7.53 36.79
C TYR A 111 30.15 6.84 35.56
N THR A 112 30.37 7.61 34.50
CA THR A 112 31.03 7.14 33.28
C THR A 112 31.74 8.30 32.58
N GLN A 113 32.83 8.00 31.87
CA GLN A 113 33.42 8.97 30.96
C GLN A 113 32.55 9.06 29.71
N THR A 114 32.39 10.26 29.17
CA THR A 114 31.76 10.48 27.87
C THR A 114 32.64 11.43 27.06
N ASP A 115 32.68 11.22 25.76
CA ASP A 115 33.32 12.13 24.80
C ASP A 115 32.35 13.22 24.37
N SER A 116 31.03 12.99 24.50
CA SER A 116 30.01 13.91 24.05
C SER A 116 28.68 13.85 24.82
N TYR A 117 27.77 14.76 24.46
CA TYR A 117 26.42 14.83 25.03
C TYR A 117 25.32 14.20 24.16
N TRP A 118 25.68 13.57 23.03
CA TRP A 118 24.70 12.97 22.11
C TRP A 118 24.26 11.59 22.61
N THR A 119 23.61 11.56 23.77
CA THR A 119 23.22 10.30 24.43
C THR A 119 22.33 9.43 23.54
N ARG A 120 21.58 10.01 22.62
CA ARG A 120 20.81 9.26 21.62
C ARG A 120 21.66 8.30 20.80
N ASP A 121 22.83 8.77 20.37
CA ASP A 121 23.60 8.09 19.33
C ASP A 121 24.30 6.84 19.86
N TYR A 122 24.80 6.90 21.10
CA TYR A 122 25.66 5.86 21.69
C TYR A 122 25.01 5.07 22.85
N SER A 123 23.87 5.53 23.38
CA SER A 123 23.20 4.80 24.45
C SER A 123 22.58 3.50 23.93
N PRO A 124 22.36 2.50 24.81
CA PRO A 124 21.85 1.21 24.38
C PRO A 124 20.43 1.29 23.83
N TRP A 125 20.11 0.38 22.91
CA TRP A 125 18.72 0.13 22.49
C TRP A 125 18.07 -0.90 23.40
N PHE A 126 16.79 -0.73 23.70
CA PHE A 126 16.06 -1.60 24.63
C PHE A 126 15.23 -2.64 23.89
N ILE A 127 15.29 -3.87 24.38
CA ILE A 127 14.52 -5.00 23.85
C ILE A 127 13.76 -5.71 24.95
N GLU A 128 12.65 -6.31 24.57
CA GLU A 128 12.00 -7.37 25.31
C GLU A 128 12.41 -8.72 24.70
N TYR A 129 12.81 -9.69 25.51
CA TYR A 129 13.19 -11.02 25.02
C TYR A 129 12.83 -12.18 25.95
N GLY A 130 12.74 -13.37 25.38
CA GLY A 130 12.55 -14.64 26.10
C GLY A 130 11.09 -15.10 26.21
N GLU A 131 10.90 -16.39 26.50
CA GLU A 131 9.56 -17.01 26.67
C GLU A 131 8.78 -16.43 27.86
N THR A 132 9.52 -16.09 28.92
CA THR A 132 9.08 -15.22 30.02
C THR A 132 9.74 -13.88 29.78
N PRO A 133 9.02 -12.91 29.17
CA PRO A 133 9.69 -11.74 28.68
C PRO A 133 10.32 -10.89 29.77
N THR A 134 11.54 -10.44 29.51
CA THR A 134 12.29 -9.51 30.35
C THR A 134 12.94 -8.44 29.48
N ILE A 135 13.39 -7.35 30.10
CA ILE A 135 14.10 -6.29 29.40
C ILE A 135 15.60 -6.59 29.34
N GLY A 136 16.18 -6.42 28.16
CA GLY A 136 17.62 -6.42 27.90
C GLY A 136 18.01 -5.20 27.09
N ILE A 137 19.31 -5.04 26.88
CA ILE A 137 19.85 -3.96 26.05
C ILE A 137 20.74 -4.48 24.93
N ILE A 138 20.76 -3.74 23.83
CA ILE A 138 21.65 -3.96 22.68
C ILE A 138 22.76 -2.92 22.70
N ASP A 139 23.99 -3.41 22.71
CA ASP A 139 25.21 -2.65 22.42
C ASP A 139 25.58 -2.83 20.94
N PHE A 140 26.13 -1.80 20.33
CA PHE A 140 26.57 -1.79 18.94
C PHE A 140 27.84 -0.93 18.79
N PRO A 141 28.75 -1.22 17.85
CA PRO A 141 29.88 -0.35 17.59
C PRO A 141 29.40 1.05 17.16
N TYR A 142 29.67 2.07 17.98
CA TYR A 142 29.29 3.43 17.66
C TYR A 142 30.08 3.97 16.44
N ASN A 143 29.38 4.57 15.48
CA ASN A 143 29.96 5.07 14.22
C ASN A 143 30.83 6.34 14.34
N ARG A 144 31.32 6.69 15.55
CA ARG A 144 32.23 7.80 15.80
C ARG A 144 33.48 7.32 16.54
N PRO A 145 34.64 7.98 16.35
CA PRO A 145 35.86 7.66 17.09
C PRO A 145 35.80 8.23 18.52
N ARG A 146 34.80 7.79 19.30
CA ARG A 146 34.46 8.26 20.64
C ARG A 146 34.35 7.05 21.58
N PRO A 147 35.49 6.50 22.03
CA PRO A 147 35.51 5.24 22.75
C PRO A 147 34.82 5.30 24.12
N HIS A 148 34.75 6.48 24.76
CA HIS A 148 34.06 6.61 26.06
C HIS A 148 32.54 6.64 25.89
N ASP A 149 32.05 7.27 24.82
CA ASP A 149 30.63 7.18 24.43
C ASP A 149 30.25 5.73 24.08
N ASP A 150 31.12 5.05 23.31
CA ASP A 150 30.96 3.64 22.90
C ASP A 150 30.87 2.69 24.11
N ASP A 151 31.43 3.03 25.28
CA ASP A 151 31.37 2.20 26.51
C ASP A 151 30.10 2.42 27.36
N VAL A 152 29.28 3.44 27.07
CA VAL A 152 28.09 3.77 27.87
C VAL A 152 27.08 2.62 27.97
N PRO A 153 26.78 1.84 26.91
CA PRO A 153 25.91 0.67 27.02
C PRO A 153 26.31 -0.33 28.11
N ILE A 154 27.62 -0.57 28.32
CA ILE A 154 28.10 -1.46 29.38
C ILE A 154 27.74 -0.90 30.77
N VAL A 155 28.02 0.37 30.99
CA VAL A 155 27.74 1.02 32.29
C VAL A 155 26.22 1.09 32.55
N MET A 156 25.43 1.27 31.50
CA MET A 156 23.98 1.25 31.61
C MET A 156 23.45 -0.15 31.94
N ALA A 157 23.99 -1.22 31.33
CA ALA A 157 23.65 -2.60 31.68
C ALA A 157 23.84 -2.87 33.18
N ASP A 158 25.01 -2.49 33.70
CA ASP A 158 25.35 -2.67 35.11
C ASP A 158 24.45 -1.80 36.03
N SER A 159 24.22 -0.54 35.67
CA SER A 159 23.39 0.39 36.45
C SER A 159 21.92 -0.02 36.50
N LEU A 160 21.42 -0.62 35.42
CA LEU A 160 20.06 -1.14 35.29
C LEU A 160 19.95 -2.61 35.69
N ASN A 161 21.06 -3.32 35.91
CA ASN A 161 21.08 -4.75 36.18
C ASN A 161 20.23 -5.54 35.14
N VAL A 162 20.57 -5.35 33.86
CA VAL A 162 19.95 -6.03 32.71
C VAL A 162 21.02 -6.68 31.85
N GLU A 163 20.65 -7.70 31.09
CA GLU A 163 21.55 -8.37 30.16
C GLU A 163 21.89 -7.46 28.97
N LEU A 164 23.15 -7.53 28.52
CA LEU A 164 23.66 -6.81 27.35
C LEU A 164 23.97 -7.80 26.24
N PHE A 165 23.51 -7.50 25.03
CA PHE A 165 23.81 -8.25 23.83
C PHE A 165 24.58 -7.36 22.84
N GLY A 166 25.75 -7.81 22.40
CA GLY A 166 26.60 -7.07 21.48
C GLY A 166 26.26 -7.39 20.03
N MET A 167 25.49 -6.52 19.37
CA MET A 167 25.17 -6.61 17.95
C MET A 167 26.27 -5.97 17.10
N ASN A 168 27.03 -6.79 16.38
CA ASN A 168 28.12 -6.32 15.51
C ASN A 168 27.61 -5.75 14.17
N VAL A 169 26.94 -4.60 14.24
CA VAL A 169 26.56 -3.71 13.13
C VAL A 169 26.93 -2.31 13.57
N ILE A 170 27.77 -1.61 12.80
CA ILE A 170 28.09 -0.21 13.06
C ILE A 170 26.79 0.60 12.97
N GLN A 171 26.46 1.31 14.04
CA GLN A 171 25.17 1.98 14.20
C GLN A 171 25.32 3.32 14.95
N THR A 172 24.22 4.06 14.96
CA THR A 172 24.01 5.26 15.77
C THR A 172 22.51 5.37 16.07
N GLY A 173 22.12 5.62 17.31
CA GLY A 173 20.72 5.65 17.72
C GLY A 173 19.89 6.74 17.05
N GLY A 174 20.49 7.87 16.64
CA GLY A 174 19.77 8.90 15.87
C GLY A 174 19.33 8.44 14.47
N ASN A 175 19.96 7.37 13.95
CA ASN A 175 19.59 6.74 12.70
C ASN A 175 18.78 5.44 12.88
N TYR A 176 18.06 5.32 14.01
CA TYR A 176 17.23 4.16 14.30
C TYR A 176 15.91 4.58 14.95
N MET A 177 14.82 3.95 14.52
CA MET A 177 13.54 3.98 15.21
C MET A 177 12.78 2.66 14.99
N SER A 178 11.88 2.31 15.91
CA SER A 178 11.05 1.10 15.82
C SER A 178 9.59 1.39 16.09
N ASP A 179 8.71 0.61 15.47
CA ASP A 179 7.26 0.62 15.71
C ASP A 179 6.85 -0.20 16.96
N GLY A 180 7.81 -0.89 17.59
CA GLY A 180 7.54 -1.70 18.77
C GLY A 180 6.86 -3.03 18.47
N ILE A 181 6.71 -3.45 17.23
CA ILE A 181 6.13 -4.77 16.91
C ILE A 181 7.16 -5.62 16.19
N ASN A 182 7.51 -5.25 14.97
CA ASN A 182 8.50 -5.96 14.17
C ASN A 182 9.08 -5.10 13.03
N VAL A 183 8.82 -3.79 13.02
CA VAL A 183 9.35 -2.85 12.04
C VAL A 183 10.38 -1.94 12.70
N GLY A 184 11.49 -1.74 12.00
CA GLY A 184 12.41 -0.64 12.29
C GLY A 184 12.77 0.12 11.03
N ALA A 185 13.32 1.31 11.21
CA ALA A 185 13.73 2.18 10.13
C ALA A 185 15.05 2.89 10.43
N ALA A 186 15.81 3.10 9.36
CA ALA A 186 17.06 3.85 9.31
C ALA A 186 17.22 4.45 7.90
N THR A 187 18.21 5.32 7.73
CA THR A 187 18.67 5.72 6.40
C THR A 187 19.58 4.68 5.76
N ASP A 188 19.89 4.88 4.48
CA ASP A 188 20.90 4.16 3.71
C ASP A 188 22.32 4.25 4.29
N LEU A 189 22.59 5.16 5.24
CA LEU A 189 23.85 5.26 5.97
C LEU A 189 24.30 3.92 6.58
N VAL A 190 23.35 3.11 7.08
CA VAL A 190 23.67 1.80 7.65
C VAL A 190 24.33 0.87 6.62
N LEU A 191 24.01 1.03 5.33
CA LEU A 191 24.62 0.28 4.23
C LEU A 191 26.01 0.83 3.88
N GLU A 192 26.21 2.15 4.02
CA GLU A 192 27.48 2.82 3.71
C GLU A 192 28.57 2.56 4.76
N GLU A 193 28.18 2.49 6.04
CA GLU A 193 29.12 2.38 7.16
C GLU A 193 29.50 0.93 7.49
N ASN A 194 28.76 -0.06 6.96
CA ASN A 194 28.98 -1.47 7.25
C ASN A 194 29.57 -2.23 6.06
N ASN A 195 30.52 -3.14 6.34
CA ASN A 195 31.03 -4.10 5.35
C ASN A 195 30.14 -5.36 5.24
N LEU A 196 28.84 -5.23 5.54
CA LEU A 196 27.83 -6.29 5.51
C LEU A 196 26.90 -6.07 4.32
N THR A 197 26.34 -7.13 3.76
CA THR A 197 25.27 -6.98 2.78
C THR A 197 23.98 -6.54 3.46
N SER A 198 23.07 -5.90 2.71
CA SER A 198 21.74 -5.53 3.20
C SER A 198 21.03 -6.69 3.91
N ALA A 199 21.06 -7.90 3.31
CA ALA A 199 20.44 -9.09 3.91
C ALA A 199 21.13 -9.57 5.20
N GLN A 200 22.45 -9.36 5.34
CA GLN A 200 23.16 -9.69 6.58
C GLN A 200 22.83 -8.68 7.70
N ILE A 201 22.66 -7.41 7.35
CA ILE A 201 22.18 -6.39 8.29
C ILE A 201 20.76 -6.76 8.72
N ASP A 202 19.86 -7.05 7.78
CA ASP A 202 18.48 -7.46 8.09
C ASP A 202 18.44 -8.69 9.00
N GLN A 203 19.30 -9.68 8.76
CA GLN A 203 19.38 -10.85 9.62
C GLN A 203 19.86 -10.48 11.03
N LYS A 204 20.86 -9.60 11.18
CA LYS A 204 21.30 -9.14 12.52
C LYS A 204 20.22 -8.31 13.22
N MET A 205 19.57 -7.40 12.51
CA MET A 205 18.46 -6.61 13.06
C MET A 205 17.29 -7.51 13.49
N LYS A 206 17.02 -8.59 12.75
CA LYS A 206 16.06 -9.61 13.16
C LYS A 206 16.49 -10.38 14.40
N ASP A 207 17.73 -10.88 14.41
CA ASP A 207 18.25 -11.74 15.47
C ASP A 207 18.42 -11.01 16.81
N TYR A 208 18.71 -9.71 16.80
CA TYR A 208 18.96 -8.93 18.01
C TYR A 208 17.77 -8.04 18.42
N LEU A 209 16.95 -7.58 17.47
CA LEU A 209 15.88 -6.61 17.73
C LEU A 209 14.48 -7.14 17.34
N GLY A 210 14.38 -8.36 16.79
CA GLY A 210 13.10 -8.95 16.40
C GLY A 210 12.45 -8.31 15.17
N LEU A 211 13.21 -7.57 14.36
CA LEU A 211 12.67 -6.84 13.20
C LEU A 211 12.48 -7.78 12.00
N ASN A 212 11.23 -7.92 11.55
CA ASN A 212 10.91 -8.60 10.30
C ASN A 212 11.04 -7.67 9.08
N VAL A 213 10.81 -6.38 9.30
CA VAL A 213 10.97 -5.33 8.28
C VAL A 213 11.96 -4.30 8.81
N TYR A 214 12.99 -4.00 8.02
CA TYR A 214 13.95 -2.95 8.34
C TYR A 214 14.09 -1.99 7.16
N HIS A 215 13.37 -0.87 7.23
CA HIS A 215 13.42 0.20 6.23
C HIS A 215 14.80 0.86 6.25
N LYS A 216 15.38 1.04 5.07
CA LYS A 216 16.70 1.66 4.85
C LYS A 216 16.55 2.70 3.75
N ASN A 217 15.81 3.76 4.04
CA ASN A 217 15.42 4.78 3.05
C ASN A 217 16.64 5.62 2.65
N ASN A 218 16.68 6.12 1.42
CA ASN A 218 17.64 7.18 1.08
C ASN A 218 17.38 8.38 1.98
N ASP A 219 18.44 9.02 2.49
CA ASP A 219 18.31 10.22 3.31
C ASP A 219 17.82 11.42 2.45
N PRO A 220 16.62 11.99 2.71
CA PRO A 220 16.08 13.11 1.95
C PRO A 220 16.65 14.46 2.40
N LEU A 221 17.36 14.50 3.54
CA LEU A 221 17.89 15.75 4.09
C LEU A 221 19.11 16.25 3.30
N ASP A 222 19.86 15.32 2.68
CA ASP A 222 21.09 15.57 1.90
C ASP A 222 22.14 16.37 2.70
N ASP A 223 22.32 15.98 3.97
CA ASP A 223 23.31 16.57 4.87
C ASP A 223 24.28 15.49 5.37
N TYR A 224 25.41 15.90 5.96
CA TYR A 224 26.51 15.00 6.32
C TYR A 224 26.11 13.91 7.32
N ILE A 225 25.07 14.14 8.11
CA ILE A 225 24.73 13.29 9.26
C ILE A 225 23.92 12.06 8.86
N LYS A 226 23.05 12.17 7.86
CA LYS A 226 22.13 11.12 7.38
C LYS A 226 21.39 10.36 8.48
N HIS A 227 20.90 11.05 9.51
CA HIS A 227 20.13 10.44 10.58
C HIS A 227 18.63 10.56 10.30
N ILE A 228 17.90 9.45 10.48
CA ILE A 228 16.44 9.43 10.27
C ILE A 228 15.70 10.43 11.17
N ASP A 229 16.14 10.63 12.41
CA ASP A 229 15.50 11.55 13.37
C ASP A 229 15.55 13.04 12.96
N CYS A 230 16.34 13.38 11.94
CA CYS A 230 16.44 14.73 11.39
C CYS A 230 15.37 15.03 10.35
N TRP A 231 14.61 14.03 9.89
CA TRP A 231 13.57 14.19 8.87
C TRP A 231 12.35 13.28 9.06
N GLY A 232 12.40 12.26 9.90
CA GLY A 232 11.32 11.30 10.11
C GLY A 232 11.24 10.78 11.55
N LYS A 233 10.03 10.41 12.01
CA LYS A 233 9.81 9.83 13.34
C LYS A 233 8.56 8.97 13.39
N PHE A 234 8.64 7.74 13.91
CA PHE A 234 7.43 6.99 14.28
C PHE A 234 6.78 7.62 15.51
N LEU A 235 5.48 7.92 15.41
CA LEU A 235 4.69 8.52 16.49
C LEU A 235 3.80 7.49 17.19
N ALA A 236 3.42 6.44 16.47
CA ALA A 236 2.70 5.26 16.94
C ALA A 236 3.02 4.09 15.99
N VAL A 237 2.43 2.92 16.21
CA VAL A 237 2.65 1.74 15.36
C VAL A 237 2.34 2.02 13.89
N ASP A 238 1.26 2.75 13.61
CA ASP A 238 0.78 3.07 12.26
C ASP A 238 0.87 4.56 11.92
N LYS A 239 1.60 5.37 12.71
CA LYS A 239 1.74 6.82 12.46
C LYS A 239 3.20 7.21 12.30
N VAL A 240 3.50 7.94 11.23
CA VAL A 240 4.85 8.46 10.97
C VAL A 240 4.80 9.95 10.66
N LEU A 241 5.72 10.71 11.25
CA LEU A 241 5.97 12.10 10.94
C LEU A 241 7.10 12.20 9.93
N ILE A 242 6.92 12.99 8.88
CA ILE A 242 7.92 13.25 7.84
C ILE A 242 8.06 14.76 7.64
N GLY A 243 9.29 15.25 7.53
CA GLY A 243 9.58 16.64 7.22
C GLY A 243 8.99 17.08 5.87
N GLN A 244 8.78 18.37 5.72
CA GLN A 244 8.30 18.98 4.50
C GLN A 244 9.07 20.26 4.23
N VAL A 245 9.69 20.34 3.06
CA VAL A 245 10.39 21.53 2.57
C VAL A 245 9.49 22.27 1.56
N PRO A 246 9.70 23.57 1.31
CA PRO A 246 8.96 24.27 0.24
C PRO A 246 9.22 23.65 -1.15
N GLU A 247 8.24 23.72 -2.06
CA GLU A 247 8.34 23.20 -3.44
C GLU A 247 9.56 23.73 -4.23
N SER A 248 10.09 24.89 -3.84
CA SER A 248 11.29 25.48 -4.45
C SER A 248 12.61 24.89 -3.94
N ASP A 249 12.60 24.10 -2.87
CA ASP A 249 13.77 23.41 -2.33
C ASP A 249 14.16 22.26 -3.26
N TYR A 250 15.46 22.08 -3.50
CA TYR A 250 15.93 21.03 -4.41
C TYR A 250 15.65 19.62 -3.88
N ARG A 251 15.49 19.47 -2.56
CA ARG A 251 15.18 18.20 -1.85
C ARG A 251 13.68 17.91 -1.82
N TYR A 252 12.83 18.78 -2.35
CA TYR A 252 11.38 18.64 -2.26
C TYR A 252 10.92 17.25 -2.72
N GLN A 253 11.41 16.79 -3.87
CA GLN A 253 11.02 15.48 -4.40
C GLN A 253 11.46 14.34 -3.48
N ASP A 254 12.64 14.42 -2.86
CA ASP A 254 13.13 13.37 -1.96
C ASP A 254 12.24 13.24 -0.71
N PHE A 255 11.77 14.38 -0.17
CA PHE A 255 10.81 14.41 0.94
C PHE A 255 9.42 13.90 0.55
N GLU A 256 8.93 14.23 -0.65
CA GLU A 256 7.65 13.71 -1.14
C GLU A 256 7.72 12.19 -1.43
N ASP A 257 8.84 11.72 -1.98
CA ASP A 257 9.04 10.31 -2.30
C ASP A 257 9.05 9.44 -1.03
N VAL A 258 9.73 9.88 0.04
CA VAL A 258 9.72 9.14 1.31
C VAL A 258 8.36 9.22 2.02
N ALA A 259 7.64 10.35 1.91
CA ALA A 259 6.28 10.46 2.44
C ALA A 259 5.33 9.49 1.72
N ASN A 260 5.38 9.43 0.38
CA ASN A 260 4.59 8.49 -0.41
C ASN A 260 4.97 7.04 -0.12
N TYR A 261 6.26 6.75 0.05
CA TYR A 261 6.74 5.42 0.44
C TYR A 261 6.07 4.93 1.73
N TYR A 262 6.06 5.75 2.78
CA TYR A 262 5.43 5.34 4.03
C TYR A 262 3.91 5.26 3.94
N ALA A 263 3.27 6.12 3.13
CA ALA A 263 1.82 6.06 2.90
C ALA A 263 1.37 4.74 2.23
N GLU A 264 2.27 4.05 1.52
CA GLU A 264 2.02 2.73 0.93
C GLU A 264 2.59 1.58 1.78
N ALA A 265 3.56 1.85 2.65
CA ALA A 265 4.21 0.83 3.48
C ALA A 265 3.27 0.31 4.57
N THR A 266 3.29 -1.00 4.79
CA THR A 266 2.49 -1.67 5.83
C THR A 266 3.16 -1.53 7.21
N SER A 267 2.40 -1.03 8.18
CA SER A 267 2.78 -0.92 9.59
C SER A 267 2.76 -2.27 10.32
N GLY A 268 3.24 -2.30 11.57
CA GLY A 268 3.14 -3.47 12.44
C GLY A 268 1.71 -3.94 12.75
N TRP A 269 0.68 -3.11 12.52
CA TRP A 269 -0.73 -3.50 12.63
C TRP A 269 -1.34 -4.05 11.33
N GLY A 270 -0.58 -4.05 10.23
CA GLY A 270 -1.06 -4.56 8.94
C GLY A 270 -1.79 -3.51 8.08
N THR A 271 -1.94 -2.28 8.56
CA THR A 271 -2.48 -1.14 7.80
C THR A 271 -1.35 -0.26 7.25
N PRO A 272 -1.58 0.51 6.17
CA PRO A 272 -0.64 1.53 5.73
C PRO A 272 -0.39 2.60 6.79
N TYR A 273 0.79 3.22 6.80
CA TYR A 273 1.05 4.31 7.75
C TYR A 273 0.20 5.56 7.46
N GLN A 274 -0.29 6.18 8.51
CA GLN A 274 -0.80 7.55 8.51
C GLN A 274 0.40 8.50 8.52
N VAL A 275 0.63 9.18 7.40
CA VAL A 275 1.77 10.09 7.22
C VAL A 275 1.38 11.50 7.60
N TYR A 276 1.98 12.02 8.66
CA TYR A 276 1.88 13.40 9.09
C TYR A 276 3.06 14.20 8.54
N ARG A 277 2.80 15.43 8.10
CA ARG A 277 3.82 16.31 7.50
C ARG A 277 4.09 17.51 8.38
N VAL A 278 5.36 17.80 8.65
CA VAL A 278 5.77 18.98 9.43
C VAL A 278 6.66 19.89 8.59
N TYR A 279 6.30 21.17 8.51
CA TYR A 279 7.04 22.12 7.67
C TYR A 279 8.40 22.47 8.30
N THR A 280 9.47 21.99 7.67
CA THR A 280 10.86 22.10 8.11
C THR A 280 11.72 22.65 6.97
N PRO A 281 11.63 23.96 6.65
CA PRO A 281 12.31 24.54 5.50
C PRO A 281 13.85 24.48 5.59
N GLY A 282 14.42 24.12 6.75
CA GLY A 282 15.86 23.95 6.95
C GLY A 282 16.67 25.24 6.90
N THR A 283 16.03 26.39 6.62
CA THR A 283 16.65 27.72 6.66
C THR A 283 16.65 28.28 8.08
N TYR A 284 17.50 29.27 8.36
CA TYR A 284 17.59 29.88 9.69
C TYR A 284 16.37 30.80 9.96
N PRO A 285 15.77 30.78 11.18
CA PRO A 285 16.07 29.91 12.32
C PRO A 285 15.79 28.43 12.04
N ASN A 286 16.69 27.54 12.50
CA ASN A 286 16.60 26.09 12.25
C ASN A 286 15.24 25.53 12.68
N THR A 287 14.76 24.50 12.00
CA THR A 287 13.44 23.90 12.23
C THR A 287 13.55 22.37 12.42
N PRO A 288 14.22 21.88 13.47
CA PRO A 288 14.44 20.45 13.69
C PRO A 288 13.22 19.75 14.32
N TYR A 289 12.01 20.02 13.83
CA TYR A 289 10.78 19.64 14.52
C TYR A 289 10.54 18.13 14.60
N THR A 290 11.13 17.33 13.70
CA THR A 290 11.09 15.86 13.77
C THR A 290 11.98 15.31 14.88
N ASN A 291 12.98 16.09 15.33
CA ASN A 291 13.96 15.71 16.33
C ASN A 291 13.40 15.90 17.77
N SER A 292 12.18 15.39 17.98
CA SER A 292 11.43 15.41 19.23
C SER A 292 11.67 14.16 20.06
N LEU A 293 11.38 14.24 21.36
CA LEU A 293 11.38 13.10 22.29
C LEU A 293 9.93 12.78 22.71
N ILE A 294 9.51 11.53 22.52
CA ILE A 294 8.29 10.99 23.12
C ILE A 294 8.68 10.35 24.44
N LEU A 295 7.95 10.69 25.51
CA LEU A 295 8.24 10.16 26.84
C LEU A 295 6.92 10.00 27.58
N ASN A 296 6.46 8.75 27.68
CA ASN A 296 5.15 8.43 28.23
C ASN A 296 4.06 9.26 27.51
N ASN A 297 3.21 9.98 28.23
CA ASN A 297 2.10 10.75 27.66
C ASN A 297 2.49 12.16 27.20
N ARG A 298 3.79 12.44 27.02
CA ARG A 298 4.31 13.76 26.63
C ARG A 298 5.21 13.69 25.43
N VAL A 299 5.24 14.78 24.66
CA VAL A 299 6.13 14.93 23.50
C VAL A 299 6.85 16.26 23.59
N PHE A 300 8.18 16.23 23.58
CA PHE A 300 9.03 17.41 23.67
C PHE A 300 9.57 17.77 22.28
N VAL A 301 9.12 18.89 21.74
CA VAL A 301 9.44 19.34 20.38
C VAL A 301 10.43 20.51 20.44
N PRO A 302 11.60 20.43 19.79
CA PRO A 302 12.58 21.52 19.83
C PRO A 302 12.08 22.76 19.10
N GLN A 303 12.22 23.93 19.73
CA GLN A 303 11.84 25.23 19.20
C GLN A 303 13.03 26.18 19.14
N THR A 304 13.07 27.02 18.11
CA THR A 304 14.20 27.95 17.87
C THR A 304 13.79 29.41 17.87
N GLY A 305 12.50 29.70 18.07
CA GLY A 305 11.90 31.02 17.83
C GLY A 305 11.59 31.23 16.35
N SER A 306 11.44 30.14 15.59
CA SER A 306 11.03 30.16 14.19
C SER A 306 9.55 30.55 14.10
N GLN A 307 9.16 31.16 12.98
CA GLN A 307 7.75 31.50 12.73
C GLN A 307 6.86 30.26 12.56
N TRP A 308 7.46 29.08 12.40
CA TRP A 308 6.77 27.80 12.19
C TRP A 308 6.66 26.95 13.47
N ASP A 309 7.12 27.48 14.61
CA ASP A 309 7.17 26.74 15.87
C ASP A 309 5.76 26.32 16.31
N ASP A 310 4.75 27.18 16.16
CA ASP A 310 3.36 26.91 16.58
C ASP A 310 2.66 25.91 15.65
N GLU A 311 2.85 26.04 14.34
CA GLU A 311 2.32 25.09 13.35
C GLU A 311 2.92 23.70 13.54
N ALA A 312 4.20 23.61 13.89
CA ALA A 312 4.84 22.33 14.18
C ALA A 312 4.20 21.64 15.40
N LEU A 313 3.93 22.37 16.49
CA LEU A 313 3.23 21.80 17.65
C LEU A 313 1.82 21.33 17.28
N ALA A 314 1.10 22.08 16.43
CA ALA A 314 -0.25 21.71 15.99
C ALA A 314 -0.27 20.37 15.23
N VAL A 315 0.75 20.10 14.39
CA VAL A 315 0.89 18.81 13.70
C VAL A 315 1.02 17.66 14.69
N TYR A 316 1.84 17.80 15.74
CA TYR A 316 1.94 16.78 16.79
C TYR A 316 0.64 16.61 17.58
N GLN A 317 -0.08 17.69 17.87
CA GLN A 317 -1.37 17.64 18.56
C GLN A 317 -2.43 16.88 17.75
N GLU A 318 -2.42 17.04 16.43
CA GLU A 318 -3.28 16.29 15.52
C GLU A 318 -2.87 14.82 15.43
N ALA A 319 -1.56 14.55 15.31
CA ALA A 319 -1.04 13.21 15.14
C ALA A 319 -1.12 12.35 16.40
N MET A 320 -1.02 12.96 17.58
CA MET A 320 -0.96 12.30 18.88
C MET A 320 -2.04 12.82 19.84
N PRO A 321 -3.34 12.61 19.56
CA PRO A 321 -4.41 13.09 20.42
C PRO A 321 -4.28 12.61 21.87
N GLY A 322 -4.42 13.53 22.83
CA GLY A 322 -4.33 13.24 24.26
C GLY A 322 -2.92 13.30 24.84
N TYR A 323 -1.87 13.29 24.01
CA TYR A 323 -0.51 13.59 24.48
C TYR A 323 -0.37 15.08 24.82
N GLU A 324 0.45 15.37 25.82
CA GLU A 324 0.85 16.74 26.13
C GLU A 324 2.04 17.14 25.26
N ILE A 325 1.79 18.02 24.29
CA ILE A 325 2.82 18.51 23.36
C ILE A 325 3.50 19.75 23.94
N ILE A 326 4.80 19.66 24.19
CA ILE A 326 5.60 20.67 24.88
C ILE A 326 6.68 21.21 23.94
N GLY A 327 6.59 22.50 23.61
CA GLY A 327 7.66 23.21 22.91
C GLY A 327 8.85 23.49 23.82
N VAL A 328 10.06 23.16 23.36
CA VAL A 328 11.31 23.32 24.11
C VAL A 328 12.22 24.30 23.41
N MET A 329 12.19 25.54 23.89
CA MET A 329 13.02 26.62 23.37
C MET A 329 14.51 26.31 23.56
N GLN A 330 15.31 26.56 22.53
CA GLN A 330 16.75 26.29 22.57
C GLN A 330 17.47 27.02 23.71
N GLY A 331 18.48 26.34 24.25
CA GLY A 331 19.38 26.88 25.28
C GLY A 331 20.62 27.56 24.70
N PRO A 332 21.67 27.74 25.53
CA PRO A 332 22.97 28.22 25.08
C PRO A 332 23.59 27.35 23.97
N ASN A 333 23.34 26.04 24.00
CA ASN A 333 23.65 25.12 22.92
C ASN A 333 22.45 25.07 21.96
N ALA A 334 22.53 25.81 20.86
CA ALA A 334 21.45 25.97 19.90
C ALA A 334 20.99 24.63 19.29
N TRP A 335 19.74 24.58 18.87
CA TRP A 335 19.23 23.47 18.07
C TRP A 335 19.64 23.66 16.60
N LEU A 336 20.03 22.58 15.95
CA LEU A 336 20.42 22.50 14.55
C LEU A 336 19.48 21.52 13.82
N ASN A 337 19.30 21.67 12.51
CA ASN A 337 18.50 20.73 11.72
C ASN A 337 19.06 19.29 11.76
N THR A 338 20.35 19.16 12.06
CA THR A 338 21.09 17.90 12.18
C THR A 338 21.40 17.50 13.62
N ASP A 339 20.99 18.28 14.62
CA ASP A 339 21.29 18.04 16.04
C ASP A 339 20.40 18.91 16.94
N ALA A 340 19.37 18.32 17.54
CA ALA A 340 18.49 19.03 18.46
C ALA A 340 18.16 18.20 19.71
N LEU A 341 16.89 18.17 20.12
CA LEU A 341 16.49 17.63 21.41
C LEU A 341 16.67 16.11 21.45
N HIS A 342 16.11 15.41 20.46
CA HIS A 342 16.16 13.95 20.38
C HIS A 342 17.59 13.43 20.39
N CYS A 343 18.52 14.06 19.64
CA CYS A 343 19.93 13.65 19.58
C CYS A 343 20.65 13.71 20.94
N ARG A 344 20.11 14.45 21.91
CA ARG A 344 20.76 14.75 23.21
C ARG A 344 20.03 14.12 24.39
N THR A 345 19.11 13.19 24.11
CA THR A 345 18.32 12.44 25.10
C THR A 345 18.17 10.98 24.65
N HIS A 346 18.02 10.04 25.58
CA HIS A 346 17.63 8.67 25.26
C HIS A 346 16.70 8.12 26.33
N GLU A 347 15.52 7.66 25.96
CA GLU A 347 14.56 6.99 26.85
C GLU A 347 15.08 5.63 27.36
N VAL A 348 14.60 5.22 28.53
CA VAL A 348 14.89 3.92 29.15
C VAL A 348 13.57 3.20 29.36
N ALA A 349 13.42 2.07 28.68
CA ALA A 349 12.22 1.23 28.77
C ALA A 349 11.90 0.84 30.22
N ASP A 350 10.62 0.83 30.58
CA ASP A 350 10.19 0.35 31.89
C ASP A 350 10.49 -1.14 32.05
N ARG A 351 11.43 -1.48 32.94
CA ARG A 351 11.86 -2.87 33.15
C ARG A 351 10.78 -3.75 33.77
N LYS A 352 9.69 -3.17 34.24
CA LYS A 352 8.55 -3.86 34.84
C LYS A 352 7.24 -3.57 34.10
N MET A 353 7.32 -3.10 32.85
CA MET A 353 6.21 -2.72 31.98
C MET A 353 5.00 -3.66 32.10
N LEU A 354 3.80 -3.08 32.15
CA LEU A 354 2.55 -3.81 31.95
C LEU A 354 2.16 -3.69 30.48
N ARG A 355 2.60 -4.64 29.66
CA ARG A 355 2.37 -4.57 28.21
C ARG A 355 1.07 -5.25 27.83
N ILE A 356 0.21 -4.54 27.10
CA ILE A 356 -1.00 -5.09 26.48
C ILE A 356 -0.71 -5.28 24.99
N LYS A 357 -0.53 -6.53 24.55
CA LYS A 357 -0.35 -6.89 23.14
C LYS A 357 -1.70 -7.18 22.52
N HIS A 358 -2.08 -6.41 21.50
CA HIS A 358 -3.33 -6.56 20.79
C HIS A 358 -3.12 -6.21 19.31
N THR A 359 -3.79 -6.97 18.43
CA THR A 359 -3.90 -6.63 17.00
C THR A 359 -5.26 -5.99 16.81
N PRO A 360 -5.33 -4.69 16.47
CA PRO A 360 -6.61 -4.01 16.38
C PRO A 360 -7.43 -4.43 15.18
N ILE A 361 -8.74 -4.46 15.38
CA ILE A 361 -9.73 -4.35 14.31
C ILE A 361 -9.73 -2.89 13.85
N LEU A 362 -9.47 -2.67 12.56
CA LEU A 362 -9.35 -1.34 11.95
C LEU A 362 -10.16 -1.22 10.67
N GLY A 363 -10.70 -0.03 10.40
CA GLY A 363 -11.32 0.31 9.12
C GLY A 363 -12.63 -0.44 8.86
N GLU A 364 -12.86 -0.84 7.61
CA GLU A 364 -14.09 -1.52 7.21
C GLU A 364 -14.09 -3.00 7.60
N VAL A 365 -15.17 -3.47 8.21
CA VAL A 365 -15.34 -4.88 8.57
C VAL A 365 -16.67 -5.44 8.08
N GLU A 366 -16.72 -6.77 7.95
CA GLU A 366 -17.94 -7.51 7.65
C GLU A 366 -18.97 -7.36 8.79
N ASN A 367 -20.24 -7.50 8.44
CA ASN A 367 -21.33 -7.45 9.40
C ASN A 367 -21.41 -8.76 10.20
N GLU A 368 -21.05 -8.68 11.48
CA GLU A 368 -21.12 -9.79 12.43
C GLU A 368 -22.07 -9.43 13.58
N GLU A 369 -22.51 -10.41 14.38
CA GLU A 369 -23.33 -10.12 15.57
C GLU A 369 -22.49 -9.45 16.67
N ASN A 370 -21.24 -9.89 16.85
CA ASN A 370 -20.29 -9.34 17.79
C ASN A 370 -18.87 -9.41 17.23
N TYR A 371 -18.00 -8.49 17.65
CA TYR A 371 -16.60 -8.40 17.24
C TYR A 371 -15.68 -8.84 18.39
N SER A 372 -14.87 -9.88 18.15
CA SER A 372 -13.98 -10.47 19.16
C SER A 372 -12.71 -9.64 19.36
N ILE A 373 -12.48 -9.19 20.59
CA ILE A 373 -11.30 -8.42 21.01
C ILE A 373 -10.43 -9.32 21.87
N VAL A 374 -9.22 -9.62 21.41
CA VAL A 374 -8.27 -10.50 22.09
C VAL A 374 -7.00 -9.73 22.46
N ALA A 375 -6.56 -9.84 23.70
CA ALA A 375 -5.29 -9.27 24.17
C ALA A 375 -4.45 -10.30 24.93
N ASP A 376 -3.14 -10.23 24.72
CA ASP A 376 -2.13 -10.96 25.45
C ASP A 376 -1.38 -10.00 26.39
N ILE A 377 -1.56 -10.17 27.69
CA ILE A 377 -1.15 -9.18 28.70
C ILE A 377 0.08 -9.68 29.47
N TYR A 378 1.15 -8.90 29.40
CA TYR A 378 2.45 -9.21 30.00
C TYR A 378 2.75 -8.27 31.16
N PRO A 379 2.54 -8.70 32.43
CA PRO A 379 3.03 -7.97 33.59
C PRO A 379 4.51 -8.30 33.83
N LEU A 380 5.44 -7.57 33.21
CA LEU A 380 6.88 -7.81 33.37
C LEU A 380 7.34 -7.58 34.82
N SER A 381 6.55 -6.86 35.62
CA SER A 381 6.70 -6.75 37.07
C SER A 381 6.66 -8.10 37.82
N GLY A 382 6.13 -9.15 37.19
CA GLY A 382 5.85 -10.44 37.79
C GLY A 382 4.65 -10.43 38.75
N GLN A 383 3.95 -9.30 38.88
CA GLN A 383 2.77 -9.16 39.72
C GLN A 383 1.51 -9.63 38.99
N GLN A 384 0.50 -10.05 39.76
CA GLN A 384 -0.77 -10.48 39.20
C GLN A 384 -1.58 -9.28 38.68
N LEU A 385 -2.38 -9.51 37.64
CA LEU A 385 -3.38 -8.54 37.17
C LEU A 385 -4.54 -8.45 38.17
N TYR A 386 -5.11 -7.26 38.32
CA TYR A 386 -6.40 -7.12 39.00
C TYR A 386 -7.48 -7.70 38.08
N ALA A 387 -8.20 -8.73 38.55
CA ALA A 387 -9.17 -9.47 37.75
C ALA A 387 -10.30 -8.59 37.19
N ASP A 388 -10.65 -7.50 37.87
CA ASP A 388 -11.68 -6.53 37.48
C ASP A 388 -11.13 -5.30 36.74
N SER A 389 -9.82 -5.25 36.49
CA SER A 389 -9.18 -4.16 35.73
C SER A 389 -9.13 -4.43 34.22
N VAL A 390 -9.06 -5.70 33.80
CA VAL A 390 -8.90 -6.04 32.38
C VAL A 390 -10.23 -5.83 31.66
N LYS A 391 -10.30 -4.74 30.88
CA LYS A 391 -11.54 -4.29 30.23
C LYS A 391 -11.27 -3.83 28.82
N VAL A 392 -12.25 -4.04 27.96
CA VAL A 392 -12.40 -3.28 26.72
C VAL A 392 -13.39 -2.16 26.97
N TYR A 393 -13.00 -0.93 26.64
CA TYR A 393 -13.87 0.23 26.63
C TYR A 393 -14.25 0.54 25.18
N TYR A 394 -15.52 0.72 24.87
CA TYR A 394 -15.98 0.98 23.52
C TYR A 394 -17.15 1.98 23.46
N LYS A 395 -17.35 2.62 22.30
CA LYS A 395 -18.50 3.50 22.03
C LYS A 395 -18.86 3.46 20.55
N TYR A 396 -20.11 3.82 20.24
CA TYR A 396 -20.61 3.96 18.88
C TYR A 396 -20.62 5.44 18.49
N GLY A 397 -19.70 5.86 17.64
CA GLY A 397 -19.52 7.26 17.23
C GLY A 397 -18.76 8.12 18.25
N LYS A 398 -18.08 9.15 17.75
CA LYS A 398 -17.12 9.97 18.53
C LYS A 398 -17.76 10.67 19.75
N ASN A 399 -19.03 11.09 19.64
CA ASN A 399 -19.73 11.89 20.63
C ASN A 399 -20.50 11.09 21.70
N GLN A 400 -20.46 9.76 21.67
CA GLN A 400 -21.10 8.91 22.65
C GLN A 400 -20.17 8.61 23.86
N PRO A 401 -20.73 8.32 25.04
CA PRO A 401 -19.92 7.90 26.19
C PRO A 401 -19.35 6.49 25.98
N TYR A 402 -18.18 6.24 26.55
CA TYR A 402 -17.61 4.89 26.63
C TYR A 402 -18.46 3.98 27.52
N GLN A 403 -18.70 2.78 27.03
CA GLN A 403 -19.16 1.61 27.75
C GLN A 403 -17.96 0.70 28.03
N SER A 404 -18.08 -0.28 28.92
CA SER A 404 -16.98 -1.19 29.25
C SER A 404 -17.46 -2.63 29.42
N ILE A 405 -16.66 -3.57 28.95
CA ILE A 405 -16.86 -5.02 29.12
C ILE A 405 -15.61 -5.59 29.81
N ILE A 406 -15.81 -6.40 30.85
CA ILE A 406 -14.70 -7.14 31.49
C ILE A 406 -14.25 -8.23 30.52
N MET A 407 -12.95 -8.31 30.26
CA MET A 407 -12.39 -9.36 29.42
C MET A 407 -12.17 -10.63 30.24
N ASN A 408 -12.55 -11.78 29.69
CA ASN A 408 -12.40 -13.08 30.32
C ASN A 408 -11.05 -13.69 29.98
N ASN A 409 -10.36 -14.24 30.98
CA ASN A 409 -9.15 -15.02 30.77
C ASN A 409 -9.53 -16.41 30.22
N ILE A 410 -8.96 -16.82 29.08
CA ILE A 410 -9.37 -18.06 28.38
C ILE A 410 -8.34 -19.19 28.47
N ASP A 411 -7.09 -18.90 28.84
CA ASP A 411 -5.99 -19.86 28.86
C ASP A 411 -5.48 -20.18 30.28
N ASN A 412 -6.12 -19.64 31.34
CA ASN A 412 -5.57 -19.58 32.69
C ASN A 412 -4.16 -18.94 32.74
N GLY A 413 -3.86 -18.10 31.76
CA GLY A 413 -2.57 -17.50 31.50
C GLY A 413 -2.72 -16.02 31.20
N ARG A 414 -2.27 -15.61 30.02
CA ARG A 414 -2.14 -14.18 29.65
C ARG A 414 -3.16 -13.73 28.61
N ILE A 415 -3.96 -14.65 28.07
CA ILE A 415 -4.88 -14.34 26.97
C ILE A 415 -6.26 -14.00 27.51
N TYR A 416 -6.71 -12.79 27.19
CA TYR A 416 -8.01 -12.24 27.58
C TYR A 416 -8.84 -11.95 26.34
N THR A 417 -10.16 -12.19 26.42
CA THR A 417 -11.10 -11.90 25.33
C THR A 417 -12.38 -11.22 25.82
N ALA A 418 -12.93 -10.35 24.99
CA ALA A 418 -14.28 -9.79 25.13
C ALA A 418 -14.91 -9.62 23.74
N GLU A 419 -16.22 -9.51 23.69
CA GLU A 419 -16.98 -9.32 22.44
C GLU A 419 -17.68 -7.97 22.46
N ILE A 420 -17.40 -7.10 21.48
CA ILE A 420 -18.12 -5.84 21.31
C ILE A 420 -19.37 -6.11 20.46
N PRO A 421 -20.59 -5.82 20.95
CA PRO A 421 -21.79 -5.99 20.14
C PRO A 421 -21.79 -5.11 18.90
N ALA A 422 -22.37 -5.59 17.81
CA ALA A 422 -22.47 -4.80 16.58
C ALA A 422 -23.29 -3.50 16.78
N PRO A 423 -22.88 -2.39 16.15
CA PRO A 423 -23.66 -1.16 16.16
C PRO A 423 -25.01 -1.37 15.47
N GLN A 424 -26.06 -0.71 15.98
CA GLN A 424 -27.41 -0.74 15.39
C GLN A 424 -27.55 0.19 14.16
N SER A 425 -26.46 0.84 13.75
CA SER A 425 -26.36 1.80 12.66
C SER A 425 -25.00 1.66 11.97
N THR A 426 -24.73 2.46 10.94
CA THR A 426 -23.41 2.58 10.30
C THR A 426 -22.41 3.40 11.13
N ASP A 427 -22.60 3.47 12.46
CA ASP A 427 -21.72 4.24 13.34
C ASP A 427 -20.37 3.54 13.46
N THR A 428 -19.28 4.32 13.39
CA THR A 428 -17.94 3.85 13.70
C THR A 428 -17.88 3.38 15.16
N VAL A 429 -17.37 2.18 15.38
CA VAL A 429 -17.04 1.66 16.71
C VAL A 429 -15.64 2.18 17.07
N LEU A 430 -15.52 2.83 18.23
CA LEU A 430 -14.22 3.24 18.78
C LEU A 430 -13.97 2.49 20.08
N TYR A 431 -12.77 1.92 20.27
CA TYR A 431 -12.45 1.15 21.46
C TYR A 431 -10.98 1.24 21.88
N TYR A 432 -10.72 0.91 23.14
CA TYR A 432 -9.38 0.70 23.68
C TYR A 432 -9.43 -0.36 24.78
N ILE A 433 -8.27 -0.94 25.10
CA ILE A 433 -8.12 -1.95 26.15
C ILE A 433 -7.42 -1.32 27.34
N HIS A 434 -7.78 -1.75 28.55
CA HIS A 434 -7.19 -1.30 29.79
C HIS A 434 -6.84 -2.51 30.67
N ALA A 435 -5.72 -2.44 31.40
CA ALA A 435 -5.36 -3.40 32.43
C ALA A 435 -4.53 -2.74 33.54
N ALA A 436 -4.61 -3.28 34.76
CA ALA A 436 -3.78 -2.88 35.87
C ALA A 436 -3.23 -4.10 36.63
N ASP A 437 -2.05 -3.96 37.24
CA ASP A 437 -1.38 -5.02 37.99
C ASP A 437 -1.09 -4.62 39.46
N MET A 438 -0.79 -5.61 40.30
CA MET A 438 -0.49 -5.38 41.72
C MET A 438 0.86 -4.68 41.96
N SER A 439 1.63 -4.36 40.91
CA SER A 439 2.80 -3.48 41.03
C SER A 439 2.42 -2.00 41.08
N GLY A 440 1.17 -1.68 40.77
CA GLY A 440 0.64 -0.32 40.67
C GLY A 440 0.62 0.23 39.24
N ARG A 441 1.01 -0.57 38.23
CA ARG A 441 0.93 -0.19 36.82
C ARG A 441 -0.51 -0.28 36.34
N SER A 442 -0.87 0.62 35.44
CA SER A 442 -2.22 0.80 34.92
C SER A 442 -2.12 1.36 33.52
N GLU A 443 -2.24 0.50 32.52
CA GLU A 443 -1.89 0.80 31.14
C GLU A 443 -3.09 0.63 30.21
N ASN A 444 -3.05 1.36 29.10
CA ASN A 444 -4.02 1.23 28.02
C ASN A 444 -3.36 0.69 26.75
N HIS A 445 -4.19 0.22 25.83
CA HIS A 445 -3.81 -0.03 24.44
C HIS A 445 -4.90 0.52 23.50
N PRO A 446 -4.58 1.51 22.64
CA PRO A 446 -3.31 2.23 22.52
C PRO A 446 -2.90 2.95 23.81
N TYR A 447 -1.63 3.36 23.92
CA TYR A 447 -1.03 3.87 25.17
C TYR A 447 -1.86 5.00 25.83
N ILE A 448 -2.35 5.95 25.03
CA ILE A 448 -3.14 7.10 25.53
C ILE A 448 -4.63 6.76 25.76
N GLY A 449 -5.05 5.53 25.46
CA GLY A 449 -6.40 5.01 25.67
C GLY A 449 -7.46 5.77 24.87
N GLY A 450 -8.55 6.18 25.54
CA GLY A 450 -9.72 6.75 24.88
C GLY A 450 -9.53 8.10 24.19
N ALA A 451 -8.36 8.75 24.30
CA ALA A 451 -8.05 9.96 23.54
C ALA A 451 -7.69 9.67 22.07
N ASP A 452 -7.08 8.51 21.81
CA ASP A 452 -6.72 8.02 20.48
C ASP A 452 -7.07 6.51 20.37
N PRO A 453 -8.38 6.17 20.39
CA PRO A 453 -8.82 4.79 20.39
C PRO A 453 -8.64 4.14 19.01
N HIS A 454 -8.63 2.81 18.99
CA HIS A 454 -8.82 2.04 17.76
C HIS A 454 -10.22 2.26 17.21
N ASP A 455 -10.38 2.21 15.88
CA ASP A 455 -11.69 2.38 15.26
C ASP A 455 -11.93 1.50 14.03
N PHE A 456 -13.18 1.04 13.90
CA PHE A 456 -13.66 0.30 12.74
C PHE A 456 -15.12 0.64 12.46
N TYR A 457 -15.62 0.34 11.26
CA TYR A 457 -17.01 0.55 10.87
C TYR A 457 -17.54 -0.65 10.09
N VAL A 458 -18.83 -0.95 10.30
CA VAL A 458 -19.48 -2.10 9.70
C VAL A 458 -20.02 -1.74 8.33
N ASN A 459 -19.61 -2.47 7.29
CA ASN A 459 -20.21 -2.32 5.98
C ASN A 459 -21.60 -2.97 5.95
N ASN A 460 -22.64 -2.14 6.06
CA ASN A 460 -24.04 -2.55 5.94
C ASN A 460 -24.58 -2.40 4.50
N THR A 461 -23.72 -2.29 3.49
CA THR A 461 -24.19 -2.22 2.09
C THR A 461 -24.89 -3.54 1.76
N PRO A 462 -26.20 -3.52 1.42
CA PRO A 462 -26.90 -4.72 1.01
C PRO A 462 -26.16 -5.33 -0.18
N GLN A 463 -25.77 -6.59 -0.05
CA GLN A 463 -25.25 -7.38 -1.15
C GLN A 463 -26.43 -7.78 -2.03
N VAL A 464 -26.56 -7.13 -3.19
CA VAL A 464 -27.63 -7.32 -4.15
C VAL A 464 -27.04 -7.57 -5.54
N ALA A 465 -27.51 -8.63 -6.18
CA ALA A 465 -27.27 -8.85 -7.61
C ALA A 465 -28.15 -7.90 -8.41
N ASN A 466 -27.68 -7.42 -9.56
CA ASN A 466 -28.46 -6.54 -10.44
C ASN A 466 -28.26 -6.96 -11.90
N ILE A 467 -29.29 -7.54 -12.51
CA ILE A 467 -29.23 -8.11 -13.86
C ILE A 467 -29.48 -7.04 -14.93
N SER A 468 -28.66 -7.05 -15.98
CA SER A 468 -28.93 -6.32 -17.21
C SER A 468 -28.70 -7.23 -18.42
N VAL A 469 -29.46 -6.99 -19.49
CA VAL A 469 -29.26 -7.64 -20.79
C VAL A 469 -29.14 -6.56 -21.86
N ASP A 470 -28.35 -6.83 -22.90
CA ASP A 470 -28.15 -5.91 -24.02
C ASP A 470 -29.31 -5.91 -25.02
N ASP A 471 -30.00 -7.04 -25.17
CA ASP A 471 -31.15 -7.19 -26.05
C ASP A 471 -32.50 -6.99 -25.35
N SER A 472 -33.36 -6.18 -25.97
CA SER A 472 -34.77 -6.02 -25.58
C SER A 472 -35.75 -6.71 -26.53
N LEU A 473 -35.28 -7.15 -27.71
CA LEU A 473 -36.00 -7.89 -28.73
C LEU A 473 -34.96 -8.55 -29.65
N ILE A 474 -35.17 -9.81 -30.01
CA ILE A 474 -34.32 -10.53 -30.97
C ILE A 474 -35.14 -10.87 -32.21
N GLU A 475 -34.70 -10.40 -33.38
CA GLU A 475 -35.33 -10.69 -34.67
C GLU A 475 -34.35 -11.45 -35.57
N VAL A 476 -34.75 -12.63 -36.04
CA VAL A 476 -33.90 -13.50 -36.87
C VAL A 476 -34.65 -13.88 -38.14
N ALA A 477 -33.96 -13.88 -39.28
CA ALA A 477 -34.47 -14.40 -40.54
C ALA A 477 -33.61 -15.58 -41.00
N LEU A 478 -34.25 -16.72 -41.30
CA LEU A 478 -33.60 -17.96 -41.74
C LEU A 478 -34.27 -18.49 -43.01
N SER A 479 -33.48 -19.11 -43.90
CA SER A 479 -34.02 -19.95 -44.97
C SER A 479 -34.46 -21.31 -44.42
N GLU A 480 -35.37 -22.02 -45.09
CA GLU A 480 -35.77 -23.37 -44.66
C GLU A 480 -34.56 -24.31 -44.54
N LEU A 481 -34.58 -25.21 -43.54
CA LEU A 481 -33.52 -26.20 -43.30
C LEU A 481 -32.14 -25.60 -42.97
N SER A 482 -32.13 -24.41 -42.36
CA SER A 482 -30.91 -23.71 -41.95
C SER A 482 -30.88 -23.40 -40.45
N SER A 483 -29.70 -23.07 -39.95
CA SER A 483 -29.50 -22.57 -38.59
C SER A 483 -28.64 -21.32 -38.57
N SER A 484 -28.82 -20.49 -37.54
CA SER A 484 -27.99 -19.33 -37.25
C SER A 484 -27.79 -19.17 -35.75
N THR A 485 -26.85 -18.30 -35.37
CA THR A 485 -26.57 -17.98 -33.98
C THR A 485 -26.70 -16.49 -33.71
N HIS A 486 -27.18 -16.13 -32.53
CA HIS A 486 -27.18 -14.77 -31.98
C HIS A 486 -26.52 -14.79 -30.61
N THR A 487 -25.74 -13.77 -30.27
CA THR A 487 -25.13 -13.65 -28.95
C THR A 487 -25.87 -12.59 -28.16
N LEU A 488 -26.36 -12.95 -26.97
CA LEU A 488 -26.93 -12.05 -25.98
C LEU A 488 -25.98 -11.98 -24.79
N THR A 489 -25.72 -10.78 -24.26
CA THR A 489 -24.83 -10.61 -23.11
C THR A 489 -25.65 -10.34 -21.85
N ILE A 490 -25.45 -11.16 -20.81
CA ILE A 490 -26.00 -10.92 -19.46
C ILE A 490 -24.91 -10.25 -18.63
N SER A 491 -25.23 -9.14 -17.97
CA SER A 491 -24.30 -8.39 -17.13
C SER A 491 -24.78 -8.34 -15.67
N ASN A 492 -23.84 -8.48 -14.73
CA ASN A 492 -24.10 -8.21 -13.32
C ASN A 492 -23.56 -6.83 -12.93
N THR A 493 -24.47 -5.87 -12.80
CA THR A 493 -24.15 -4.48 -12.41
C THR A 493 -24.24 -4.26 -10.90
N GLY A 494 -24.53 -5.31 -10.13
CA GLY A 494 -24.66 -5.30 -8.67
C GLY A 494 -23.34 -5.52 -7.94
N ASN A 495 -23.43 -5.71 -6.62
CA ASN A 495 -22.29 -5.94 -5.73
C ASN A 495 -22.31 -7.34 -5.08
N ALA A 496 -23.21 -8.23 -5.51
CA ALA A 496 -23.27 -9.64 -5.13
C ALA A 496 -23.33 -10.55 -6.37
N ASP A 497 -22.99 -11.83 -6.22
CA ASP A 497 -23.05 -12.81 -7.31
C ASP A 497 -24.47 -12.95 -7.90
N LEU A 498 -24.59 -12.83 -9.22
CA LEU A 498 -25.83 -12.99 -9.96
C LEU A 498 -25.95 -14.44 -10.44
N THR A 499 -26.90 -15.19 -9.92
CA THR A 499 -27.28 -16.50 -10.45
C THR A 499 -28.47 -16.37 -11.39
N TYR A 500 -28.44 -17.01 -12.55
CA TYR A 500 -29.53 -16.96 -13.51
C TYR A 500 -29.90 -18.34 -14.09
N GLU A 501 -31.12 -18.47 -14.57
CA GLU A 501 -31.66 -19.61 -15.31
C GLU A 501 -32.50 -19.11 -16.50
N ILE A 502 -32.28 -19.69 -17.68
CA ILE A 502 -32.90 -19.32 -18.94
C ILE A 502 -33.93 -20.38 -19.34
N ASN A 503 -35.16 -19.92 -19.57
CA ASN A 503 -36.28 -20.75 -20.01
C ASN A 503 -36.98 -20.13 -21.23
N PHE A 504 -37.26 -20.92 -22.26
CA PHE A 504 -38.00 -20.45 -23.44
C PHE A 504 -39.49 -20.79 -23.33
N THR A 505 -40.36 -19.86 -23.71
CA THR A 505 -41.80 -20.07 -23.87
C THR A 505 -42.17 -19.83 -25.31
N TYR A 506 -42.66 -20.87 -26.00
CA TYR A 506 -43.02 -20.81 -27.41
C TYR A 506 -44.52 -20.58 -27.57
N THR A 507 -44.88 -19.65 -28.45
CA THR A 507 -46.30 -19.40 -28.79
C THR A 507 -46.85 -20.48 -29.71
N ASP A 508 -46.00 -21.03 -30.57
CA ASP A 508 -46.37 -21.95 -31.64
C ASP A 508 -46.12 -23.44 -31.31
N GLY A 509 -45.56 -23.72 -30.12
CA GLY A 509 -45.37 -25.08 -29.58
C GLY A 509 -44.21 -25.88 -30.17
N ALA A 510 -43.28 -25.25 -30.92
CA ALA A 510 -42.10 -25.89 -31.49
C ALA A 510 -40.80 -25.38 -30.83
N ASP A 511 -39.89 -26.28 -30.42
CA ASP A 511 -38.58 -25.96 -29.83
C ASP A 511 -37.53 -25.69 -30.93
N TRP A 512 -37.43 -24.45 -31.39
CA TRP A 512 -36.47 -24.04 -32.44
C TRP A 512 -35.31 -23.17 -31.93
N ILE A 513 -35.15 -23.05 -30.61
CA ILE A 513 -34.06 -22.30 -29.96
C ILE A 513 -33.32 -23.22 -29.00
N SER A 514 -32.00 -23.20 -29.03
CA SER A 514 -31.14 -23.80 -28.00
C SER A 514 -30.09 -22.81 -27.53
N THR A 515 -29.50 -23.04 -26.35
CA THR A 515 -28.47 -22.15 -25.77
C THR A 515 -27.30 -22.94 -25.19
N THR A 516 -26.11 -22.34 -25.18
CA THR A 516 -24.88 -22.95 -24.65
C THR A 516 -24.88 -23.09 -23.13
N ASN A 517 -25.40 -22.10 -22.40
CA ASN A 517 -25.40 -22.03 -20.93
C ASN A 517 -26.79 -21.64 -20.40
N PRO A 518 -27.70 -22.59 -20.14
CA PRO A 518 -29.05 -22.27 -19.65
C PRO A 518 -29.06 -21.83 -18.18
N THR A 519 -27.96 -21.98 -17.44
CA THR A 519 -27.82 -21.53 -16.05
C THR A 519 -26.38 -21.06 -15.81
N GLY A 520 -26.18 -20.06 -14.95
CA GLY A 520 -24.83 -19.56 -14.65
C GLY A 520 -24.74 -18.73 -13.37
N THR A 521 -23.51 -18.27 -13.07
CA THR A 521 -23.21 -17.34 -11.98
C THR A 521 -22.22 -16.29 -12.49
N ILE A 522 -22.60 -15.02 -12.42
CA ILE A 522 -21.80 -13.88 -12.89
C ILE A 522 -21.37 -13.05 -11.68
N MET A 523 -20.05 -12.94 -11.47
CA MET A 523 -19.48 -12.14 -10.38
C MET A 523 -19.79 -10.63 -10.55
N PRO A 524 -19.78 -9.82 -9.48
CA PRO A 524 -19.99 -8.38 -9.54
C PRO A 524 -19.13 -7.68 -10.61
N GLY A 525 -19.76 -6.86 -11.44
CA GLY A 525 -19.09 -6.11 -12.52
C GLY A 525 -18.60 -6.94 -13.70
N GLN A 526 -18.94 -8.24 -13.76
CA GLN A 526 -18.64 -9.11 -14.90
C GLN A 526 -19.87 -9.30 -15.81
N GLU A 527 -19.61 -9.86 -16.98
CA GLU A 527 -20.61 -10.19 -18.00
C GLU A 527 -20.37 -11.59 -18.57
N GLU A 528 -21.42 -12.20 -19.11
CA GLU A 528 -21.37 -13.50 -19.77
C GLU A 528 -22.14 -13.48 -21.09
N ASP A 529 -21.49 -13.97 -22.15
CA ASP A 529 -22.09 -14.12 -23.48
C ASP A 529 -22.85 -15.45 -23.59
N ILE A 530 -24.14 -15.34 -23.90
CA ILE A 530 -25.07 -16.45 -24.12
C ILE A 530 -25.29 -16.62 -25.63
N ILE A 531 -24.83 -17.74 -26.18
CA ILE A 531 -25.04 -18.05 -27.59
C ILE A 531 -26.40 -18.74 -27.74
N LEU A 532 -27.31 -18.11 -28.46
CA LEU A 532 -28.59 -18.65 -28.89
C LEU A 532 -28.43 -19.24 -30.29
N THR A 533 -28.87 -20.48 -30.48
CA THR A 533 -28.89 -21.15 -31.79
C THR A 533 -30.33 -21.33 -32.25
N PHE A 534 -30.65 -20.78 -33.40
CA PHE A 534 -31.96 -20.88 -34.07
C PHE A 534 -31.89 -21.95 -35.15
N ASP A 535 -32.84 -22.90 -35.14
CA ASP A 535 -32.89 -24.01 -36.10
C ASP A 535 -34.27 -24.08 -36.80
N SER A 536 -34.27 -23.93 -38.12
CA SER A 536 -35.47 -23.96 -38.95
C SER A 536 -35.74 -25.33 -39.59
N SER A 537 -34.97 -26.38 -39.23
CA SER A 537 -35.02 -27.70 -39.87
C SER A 537 -36.40 -28.38 -39.83
N ASP A 538 -37.18 -28.14 -38.78
CA ASP A 538 -38.53 -28.70 -38.59
C ASP A 538 -39.64 -27.65 -38.75
N LEU A 539 -39.31 -26.46 -39.26
CA LEU A 539 -40.24 -25.33 -39.41
C LEU A 539 -40.62 -25.15 -40.89
N THR A 540 -41.89 -24.85 -41.15
CA THR A 540 -42.37 -24.40 -42.47
C THR A 540 -42.22 -22.89 -42.64
N LEU A 541 -42.27 -22.38 -43.87
CA LEU A 541 -42.35 -20.92 -44.11
C LEU A 541 -43.40 -20.22 -43.23
N GLY A 542 -42.98 -19.15 -42.57
CA GLY A 542 -43.83 -18.41 -41.63
C GLY A 542 -43.03 -17.65 -40.58
N THR A 543 -43.75 -16.98 -39.70
CA THR A 543 -43.18 -16.27 -38.54
C THR A 543 -43.48 -17.08 -37.28
N TYR A 544 -42.48 -17.26 -36.44
CA TYR A 544 -42.54 -17.98 -35.18
C TYR A 544 -42.16 -17.06 -34.04
N GLN A 545 -42.84 -17.19 -32.90
CA GLN A 545 -42.62 -16.33 -31.75
C GLN A 545 -42.33 -17.14 -30.49
N ALA A 546 -41.28 -16.71 -29.78
CA ALA A 546 -40.92 -17.22 -28.48
C ALA A 546 -40.62 -16.06 -27.52
N THR A 547 -40.53 -16.36 -26.23
CA THR A 547 -40.05 -15.45 -25.21
C THR A 547 -38.99 -16.17 -24.40
N MET A 548 -37.81 -15.58 -24.31
CA MET A 548 -36.73 -16.01 -23.43
C MET A 548 -36.93 -15.38 -22.06
N ASN A 549 -37.14 -16.20 -21.03
CA ASN A 549 -37.28 -15.76 -19.66
C ASN A 549 -35.98 -16.07 -18.90
N ILE A 550 -35.31 -15.03 -18.44
CA ILE A 550 -34.09 -15.10 -17.65
C ILE A 550 -34.51 -14.85 -16.21
N VAL A 551 -34.61 -15.91 -15.41
CA VAL A 551 -34.94 -15.84 -13.98
C VAL A 551 -33.64 -15.68 -13.20
N SER A 552 -33.59 -14.75 -12.24
CA SER A 552 -32.37 -14.48 -11.47
C SER A 552 -32.64 -14.26 -9.98
N ASN A 553 -31.57 -14.19 -9.19
CA ASN A 553 -31.60 -13.79 -7.78
C ASN A 553 -31.57 -12.26 -7.57
N ASP A 554 -31.79 -11.48 -8.63
CA ASP A 554 -31.98 -10.03 -8.52
C ASP A 554 -33.27 -9.75 -7.71
N PRO A 555 -33.19 -9.01 -6.59
CA PRO A 555 -34.33 -8.76 -5.71
C PRO A 555 -35.38 -7.81 -6.28
N ASP A 556 -35.03 -6.93 -7.23
CA ASP A 556 -35.97 -5.99 -7.84
C ASP A 556 -36.37 -6.37 -9.27
N GLN A 557 -35.54 -7.18 -9.95
CA GLN A 557 -35.79 -7.70 -11.29
C GLN A 557 -35.54 -9.22 -11.39
N SER A 558 -36.30 -10.01 -10.60
CA SER A 558 -36.15 -11.47 -10.54
C SER A 558 -36.42 -12.22 -11.87
N THR A 559 -36.96 -11.55 -12.88
CA THR A 559 -37.16 -12.11 -14.22
C THR A 559 -37.09 -11.04 -15.30
N ILE A 560 -36.27 -11.27 -16.33
CA ILE A 560 -36.25 -10.51 -17.59
C ILE A 560 -36.86 -11.37 -18.69
N SER A 561 -37.79 -10.81 -19.46
CA SER A 561 -38.39 -11.46 -20.63
C SER A 561 -37.96 -10.75 -21.91
N VAL A 562 -37.22 -11.46 -22.77
CA VAL A 562 -36.79 -10.97 -24.10
C VAL A 562 -37.66 -11.65 -25.16
N PRO A 563 -38.52 -10.90 -25.88
CA PRO A 563 -39.27 -11.44 -27.01
C PRO A 563 -38.34 -11.83 -28.17
N ILE A 564 -38.68 -12.91 -28.85
CA ILE A 564 -37.92 -13.44 -29.98
C ILE A 564 -38.87 -13.69 -31.15
N GLU A 565 -38.55 -13.13 -32.31
CA GLU A 565 -39.26 -13.34 -33.57
C GLU A 565 -38.34 -14.01 -34.61
N LEU A 566 -38.74 -15.18 -35.11
CA LEU A 566 -38.05 -15.89 -36.19
C LEU A 566 -38.90 -15.90 -37.45
N SER A 567 -38.37 -15.39 -38.56
CA SER A 567 -38.98 -15.47 -39.88
C SER A 567 -38.30 -16.52 -40.75
N VAL A 568 -39.03 -17.58 -41.10
CA VAL A 568 -38.57 -18.61 -42.04
C VAL A 568 -39.03 -18.23 -43.45
N ILE A 569 -38.07 -17.88 -44.31
CA ILE A 569 -38.32 -17.31 -45.64
C ILE A 569 -37.80 -18.22 -46.77
N ILE A 570 -38.34 -18.04 -47.98
CA ILE A 570 -37.76 -18.64 -49.18
C ILE A 570 -36.56 -17.78 -49.58
N ASP A 571 -35.41 -18.42 -49.70
CA ASP A 571 -34.22 -17.79 -50.26
C ASP A 571 -34.46 -17.56 -51.76
N ILE A 572 -34.87 -16.34 -52.13
CA ILE A 572 -34.92 -15.90 -53.53
C ILE A 572 -33.65 -15.10 -53.77
N GLU A 573 -32.54 -15.79 -54.02
CA GLU A 573 -31.29 -15.15 -54.46
C GLU A 573 -31.58 -14.30 -55.71
N THR A 574 -31.28 -13.00 -55.66
CA THR A 574 -31.46 -12.12 -56.81
C THR A 574 -30.26 -12.26 -57.76
N PRO A 575 -30.35 -11.85 -59.05
CA PRO A 575 -29.24 -12.00 -60.00
C PRO A 575 -27.92 -11.36 -59.55
N ASP A 576 -27.97 -10.33 -58.70
CA ASP A 576 -26.79 -9.66 -58.13
C ASP A 576 -26.10 -10.47 -57.02
N ASP A 577 -26.77 -11.50 -56.47
CA ASP A 577 -26.28 -12.37 -55.40
C ASP A 577 -25.60 -13.66 -55.92
N MET A 578 -25.74 -13.98 -57.21
CA MET A 578 -25.10 -15.17 -57.81
C MET A 578 -23.93 -14.86 -58.74
N ILE A 579 -24.03 -13.80 -59.56
CA ILE A 579 -23.05 -13.48 -60.60
C ILE A 579 -22.93 -11.97 -60.84
N GLN A 580 -21.70 -11.46 -60.81
CA GLN A 580 -21.39 -10.05 -61.05
C GLN A 580 -20.39 -9.88 -62.20
N ASP A 581 -20.17 -8.64 -62.64
CA ASP A 581 -19.14 -8.27 -63.62
C ASP A 581 -19.18 -9.06 -64.95
N CYS A 582 -20.35 -9.51 -65.42
CA CYS A 582 -20.40 -10.30 -66.65
C CYS A 582 -20.13 -9.45 -67.91
N TYR A 583 -19.09 -9.77 -68.67
CA TYR A 583 -18.73 -9.11 -69.93
C TYR A 583 -18.21 -10.09 -70.98
N VAL A 584 -18.17 -9.64 -72.25
CA VAL A 584 -17.65 -10.39 -73.40
C VAL A 584 -16.55 -9.59 -74.08
N ALA A 585 -15.42 -10.21 -74.41
CA ALA A 585 -14.30 -9.54 -75.04
C ALA A 585 -13.41 -10.51 -75.87
N PRO A 586 -12.84 -10.05 -77.01
CA PRO A 586 -13.19 -8.83 -77.72
C PRO A 586 -14.61 -8.91 -78.30
N ASN A 587 -15.26 -7.77 -78.51
CA ASN A 587 -16.56 -7.71 -79.19
C ASN A 587 -16.71 -6.35 -79.91
N PRO A 588 -16.65 -6.28 -81.26
CA PRO A 588 -16.67 -7.40 -82.21
C PRO A 588 -15.47 -8.33 -82.11
N PHE A 589 -15.69 -9.63 -82.34
CA PHE A 589 -14.65 -10.65 -82.35
C PHE A 589 -14.38 -11.18 -83.76
N ASN A 590 -13.16 -11.64 -84.01
CA ASN A 590 -12.81 -12.32 -85.25
C ASN A 590 -12.49 -13.80 -84.99
N HIS A 591 -11.32 -14.10 -84.43
CA HIS A 591 -10.89 -15.49 -84.23
C HIS A 591 -11.06 -16.01 -82.81
N GLN A 592 -11.27 -15.13 -81.83
CA GLN A 592 -11.35 -15.50 -80.43
C GLN A 592 -12.38 -14.67 -79.67
N LEU A 593 -13.09 -15.32 -78.75
CA LEU A 593 -14.09 -14.71 -77.88
C LEU A 593 -13.94 -15.27 -76.46
N SER A 594 -13.91 -14.39 -75.47
CA SER A 594 -13.89 -14.77 -74.06
C SER A 594 -15.05 -14.13 -73.30
N VAL A 595 -15.47 -14.79 -72.22
CA VAL A 595 -16.51 -14.31 -71.31
C VAL A 595 -15.91 -14.19 -69.90
N GLY A 596 -15.93 -12.98 -69.35
CA GLY A 596 -15.55 -12.71 -67.96
C GLY A 596 -16.78 -12.61 -67.06
N PHE A 597 -16.70 -13.14 -65.84
CA PHE A 597 -17.73 -13.02 -64.80
C PHE A 597 -17.17 -13.31 -63.40
N THR A 598 -17.84 -12.83 -62.35
CA THR A 598 -17.54 -13.12 -60.93
C THR A 598 -18.66 -13.97 -60.35
N LEU A 599 -18.37 -15.13 -59.78
CA LEU A 599 -19.34 -15.92 -59.01
C LEU A 599 -19.19 -15.63 -57.52
N LEU A 600 -20.29 -15.44 -56.81
CA LEU A 600 -20.26 -15.26 -55.34
C LEU A 600 -20.19 -16.61 -54.61
N HIS A 601 -20.81 -17.66 -55.18
CA HIS A 601 -20.75 -19.03 -54.68
C HIS A 601 -20.42 -20.03 -55.80
N ARG A 602 -19.92 -21.23 -55.45
CA ARG A 602 -19.64 -22.29 -56.43
C ARG A 602 -20.95 -22.71 -57.10
N ASN A 603 -20.98 -22.72 -58.44
CA ASN A 603 -22.20 -23.08 -59.18
C ASN A 603 -21.90 -23.67 -60.57
N ASP A 604 -22.90 -24.34 -61.16
CA ASP A 604 -22.86 -24.77 -62.56
C ASP A 604 -23.21 -23.59 -63.47
N VAL A 605 -22.32 -23.27 -64.41
CA VAL A 605 -22.51 -22.20 -65.39
C VAL A 605 -22.70 -22.83 -66.76
N THR A 606 -23.86 -22.56 -67.37
CA THR A 606 -24.19 -23.01 -68.72
C THR A 606 -24.02 -21.88 -69.73
N PHE A 607 -23.07 -22.01 -70.64
CA PHE A 607 -22.89 -21.10 -71.79
C PHE A 607 -23.66 -21.61 -72.99
N SER A 608 -24.36 -20.74 -73.71
CA SER A 608 -24.93 -21.08 -75.02
C SER A 608 -24.85 -19.93 -76.00
N ILE A 609 -24.38 -20.18 -77.22
CA ILE A 609 -24.43 -19.21 -78.33
C ILE A 609 -25.68 -19.49 -79.17
N GLU A 610 -26.45 -18.44 -79.42
CA GLU A 610 -27.68 -18.48 -80.22
C GLU A 610 -27.60 -17.51 -81.39
N ASN A 611 -28.20 -17.89 -82.51
CA ASN A 611 -28.42 -16.99 -83.64
C ASN A 611 -29.54 -15.99 -83.34
N MET A 612 -29.71 -14.98 -84.22
CA MET A 612 -30.72 -13.93 -84.05
C MET A 612 -32.18 -14.40 -84.09
N PHE A 613 -32.44 -15.65 -84.46
CA PHE A 613 -33.76 -16.28 -84.46
C PHE A 613 -33.97 -17.20 -83.24
N GLY A 614 -33.04 -17.20 -82.27
CA GLY A 614 -33.09 -18.01 -81.05
C GLY A 614 -32.65 -19.47 -81.23
N GLY A 615 -32.09 -19.83 -82.39
CA GLY A 615 -31.52 -21.16 -82.61
C GLY A 615 -30.18 -21.32 -81.89
N THR A 616 -30.09 -22.25 -80.94
CA THR A 616 -28.86 -22.59 -80.22
C THR A 616 -27.85 -23.29 -81.13
N LEU A 617 -26.67 -22.69 -81.28
CA LEU A 617 -25.56 -23.20 -82.08
C LEU A 617 -24.63 -24.08 -81.24
N CYS A 618 -24.40 -23.70 -79.98
CA CYS A 618 -23.68 -24.51 -79.02
C CYS A 618 -24.23 -24.30 -77.61
N ARG A 619 -24.07 -25.32 -76.75
CA ARG A 619 -24.35 -25.24 -75.31
C ARG A 619 -23.34 -26.08 -74.55
N TYR A 620 -22.80 -25.54 -73.47
CA TYR A 620 -21.82 -26.19 -72.60
C TYR A 620 -22.08 -25.82 -71.15
N THR A 621 -21.91 -26.77 -70.22
CA THR A 621 -22.11 -26.56 -68.78
C THR A 621 -20.91 -27.08 -68.02
N GLU A 622 -20.39 -26.30 -67.09
CA GLU A 622 -19.27 -26.66 -66.22
C GLU A 622 -19.43 -26.01 -64.85
N ASN A 623 -18.88 -26.66 -63.82
CA ASN A 623 -18.92 -26.17 -62.45
C ASN A 623 -17.73 -25.24 -62.18
N TYR A 624 -18.00 -24.03 -61.68
CA TYR A 624 -17.00 -23.03 -61.35
C TYR A 624 -17.04 -22.72 -59.85
N SER A 625 -15.87 -22.52 -59.22
CA SER A 625 -15.78 -22.06 -57.82
C SER A 625 -16.26 -20.61 -57.66
N SER A 626 -16.45 -20.13 -56.43
CA SER A 626 -16.59 -18.69 -56.21
C SER A 626 -15.32 -17.93 -56.68
N GLY A 627 -15.47 -16.66 -57.04
CA GLY A 627 -14.42 -15.78 -57.53
C GLY A 627 -14.55 -15.36 -59.00
N LYS A 628 -13.55 -14.65 -59.50
CA LYS A 628 -13.48 -14.13 -60.88
C LYS A 628 -13.01 -15.20 -61.86
N HIS A 629 -13.74 -15.35 -62.97
CA HIS A 629 -13.45 -16.30 -64.05
C HIS A 629 -13.39 -15.59 -65.40
N LEU A 630 -12.51 -16.08 -66.27
CA LEU A 630 -12.41 -15.66 -67.68
C LEU A 630 -12.34 -16.92 -68.54
N VAL A 631 -13.41 -17.20 -69.29
CA VAL A 631 -13.56 -18.42 -70.07
C VAL A 631 -13.31 -18.13 -71.55
N ASP A 632 -12.39 -18.88 -72.16
CA ASP A 632 -12.15 -18.83 -73.60
C ASP A 632 -13.16 -19.71 -74.35
N ILE A 633 -14.10 -19.07 -75.05
CA ILE A 633 -15.20 -19.76 -75.74
C ILE A 633 -14.71 -20.60 -76.91
N ASN A 634 -13.51 -20.33 -77.47
CA ASN A 634 -12.91 -21.16 -78.51
C ASN A 634 -12.65 -22.60 -78.06
N GLN A 635 -12.45 -22.80 -76.75
CA GLN A 635 -12.24 -24.14 -76.19
C GLN A 635 -13.55 -24.94 -76.12
N LEU A 636 -14.69 -24.25 -76.12
CA LEU A 636 -16.02 -24.85 -76.01
C LEU A 636 -16.68 -25.04 -77.38
N THR A 637 -16.40 -24.14 -78.33
CA THR A 637 -16.92 -24.23 -79.70
C THR A 637 -16.01 -23.49 -80.69
N ASP A 638 -16.03 -23.91 -81.95
CA ASP A 638 -15.23 -23.29 -83.02
C ASP A 638 -15.93 -22.02 -83.54
N VAL A 639 -15.77 -20.92 -82.79
CA VAL A 639 -16.42 -19.63 -83.12
C VAL A 639 -15.88 -19.03 -84.43
N GLN A 640 -14.78 -19.54 -84.99
CA GLN A 640 -14.26 -19.10 -86.30
C GLN A 640 -15.15 -19.55 -87.46
N LYS A 641 -15.91 -20.64 -87.28
CA LYS A 641 -16.87 -21.13 -88.28
C LYS A 641 -18.18 -20.33 -88.30
N LEU A 642 -18.40 -19.44 -87.33
CA LEU A 642 -19.55 -18.55 -87.34
C LEU A 642 -19.40 -17.58 -88.52
N SER A 643 -20.47 -17.45 -89.30
CA SER A 643 -20.52 -16.45 -90.38
C SER A 643 -20.53 -15.04 -89.79
N ASN A 644 -20.03 -14.06 -90.54
CA ASN A 644 -20.08 -12.66 -90.11
C ASN A 644 -21.52 -12.24 -89.81
N GLY A 645 -21.76 -11.71 -88.62
CA GLY A 645 -23.12 -11.49 -88.14
C GLY A 645 -23.23 -11.27 -86.63
N MET A 646 -24.47 -11.09 -86.17
CA MET A 646 -24.80 -10.88 -84.77
C MET A 646 -25.33 -12.17 -84.14
N TYR A 647 -24.82 -12.48 -82.95
CA TYR A 647 -25.23 -13.62 -82.13
C TYR A 647 -25.46 -13.17 -80.68
N PHE A 648 -26.07 -14.03 -79.87
CA PHE A 648 -26.19 -13.84 -78.42
C PHE A 648 -25.48 -14.97 -77.69
N ILE A 649 -24.68 -14.65 -76.70
CA ILE A 649 -24.19 -15.62 -75.73
C ILE A 649 -25.02 -15.49 -74.45
N LYS A 650 -25.58 -16.61 -74.00
CA LYS A 650 -26.32 -16.71 -72.74
C LYS A 650 -25.50 -17.47 -71.72
N LEU A 651 -25.46 -16.96 -70.50
CA LEU A 651 -24.93 -17.64 -69.32
C LEU A 651 -26.12 -17.97 -68.42
N LYS A 652 -26.35 -19.24 -68.13
CA LYS A 652 -27.40 -19.70 -67.22
C LYS A 652 -26.79 -20.31 -65.97
N ILE A 653 -27.23 -19.85 -64.80
CA ILE A 653 -26.81 -20.32 -63.47
C ILE A 653 -28.08 -20.48 -62.66
N GLY A 654 -28.35 -21.70 -62.16
CA GLY A 654 -29.66 -22.03 -61.58
C GLY A 654 -30.82 -21.68 -62.54
N ASN A 655 -31.73 -20.81 -62.11
CA ASN A 655 -32.83 -20.30 -62.93
C ASN A 655 -32.54 -18.96 -63.62
N HIS A 656 -31.37 -18.35 -63.38
CA HIS A 656 -31.00 -17.04 -63.88
C HIS A 656 -30.31 -17.15 -65.23
N ILE A 657 -30.60 -16.19 -66.14
CA ILE A 657 -30.04 -16.15 -67.49
C ILE A 657 -29.54 -14.73 -67.76
N ILE A 658 -28.24 -14.58 -67.98
CA ILE A 658 -27.61 -13.36 -68.48
C ILE A 658 -27.39 -13.50 -69.98
N VAL A 659 -27.80 -12.50 -70.75
CA VAL A 659 -27.64 -12.49 -72.21
C VAL A 659 -26.72 -11.34 -72.62
N LYS A 660 -25.66 -11.64 -73.38
CA LYS A 660 -24.75 -10.65 -73.97
C LYS A 660 -24.77 -10.78 -75.49
N LYS A 661 -24.88 -9.63 -76.16
CA LYS A 661 -24.78 -9.54 -77.62
C LYS A 661 -23.32 -9.67 -78.04
N ILE A 662 -23.03 -10.49 -79.04
CA ILE A 662 -21.70 -10.63 -79.65
C ILE A 662 -21.78 -10.41 -81.18
N ILE A 663 -20.73 -9.86 -81.78
CA ILE A 663 -20.66 -9.54 -83.22
C ILE A 663 -19.43 -10.21 -83.81
N LYS A 664 -19.62 -11.12 -84.77
CA LYS A 664 -18.54 -11.72 -85.56
C LYS A 664 -18.23 -10.84 -86.77
N GLN A 665 -16.97 -10.42 -86.89
CA GLN A 665 -16.43 -9.70 -88.05
C GLN A 665 -15.48 -10.56 -88.87
#